data_AF-A0A5J4NQP2-F1
#
_entry.id   AF-A0A5J4NQP2-F1
#
_cell.length_a   1.000
_cell.length_b   1.000
_cell.length_c   1.000
_cell.angle_alpha   90.00
_cell.angle_beta   90.00
_cell.angle_gamma   90.00
#
_symmetry.space_group_name_H-M   'P 1'
#
loop_
_entity.id
_entity.type
_entity.pdbx_description
1 polymer ?
#
loop_
_entity_poly.entity_id
_entity_poly.type
_entity_poly.pdbx_seq_one_letter_code
_entity_poly.pdbx_strand_id
1 'polypeptide(L)'
;MGLFESLKQSKDPTVLKQLNGYLKYSTKLELAKVHIRFLTECVTARQYPKYFWRVLRRNGIQPTGSTLKRHALNELETNSARIDELMRNLNQRVTAVESLTTEERVQFEEYVQNIVRKQASMKSNKLKRNLNSTSMVSEFPSNPERYVHNFTTMHLSKPLLEVLSLGPKFCCPRNKLKQLDLEVQFENLYSQVESLVPSSELNTEHFKTTLVNTSYQYLNAKPHLSSILTRRHFQELDDLRRNNDILLSKPDKGAGIVLMDKLTYMQKMTNILSDSSKFSSPLNEKDKTDAIEKSISRTVRKLKQQGLIDSATFERIRPTGTIIPRLYGLPKVHKEGWPLRPILDMCNSPYHSMAQWLTELLEPVRKDIAVHSLKDTFEFVDSIRSLNVENKKIFSLDVCSLFTNVPLVETVDYLCGYIRSEGLNVGLPEDALKQLILTCTQNVQFQIDGKRYRQKDGVAMGSPLGPLLADIFMAMLERTTLRGIIDNSALYKRYMDDIICVVDETMDLNCLFAEANKAHPNLNFTLEAEKDRQISFLDVALNRRTDGSLQRGIHRKGTWNGQYTHFFSYVPLRQKRNLVRSLTHRAMRICTDDMIETEMVFLRRILAENAYPVQFVDKYMELTEPKNKLLSAEKNSVCMTLAYKGEALADLVTRRISNAI
;
A
#
# COMPACT_ATOMS: atom_id res chain seq x y z
N MET A 1 -25.68 -26.97 3.74
CA MET A 1 -26.21 -27.57 4.98
C MET A 1 -25.23 -28.64 5.42
N GLY A 2 -24.80 -28.59 6.68
CA GLY A 2 -23.66 -29.40 7.15
C GLY A 2 -24.03 -30.87 7.32
N LEU A 3 -23.07 -31.79 7.16
CA LEU A 3 -23.21 -33.23 7.42
C LEU A 3 -23.96 -33.52 8.74
N PHE A 4 -23.71 -32.71 9.78
CA PHE A 4 -24.39 -32.81 11.07
C PHE A 4 -25.86 -32.37 11.06
N GLU A 5 -26.28 -31.45 10.19
CA GLU A 5 -27.71 -31.14 10.01
C GLU A 5 -28.43 -32.31 9.33
N SER A 6 -27.80 -32.95 8.36
CA SER A 6 -28.33 -34.15 7.69
C SER A 6 -28.45 -35.34 8.66
N LEU A 7 -27.40 -35.62 9.45
CA LEU A 7 -27.41 -36.68 10.45
C LEU A 7 -28.37 -36.39 11.61
N LYS A 8 -28.57 -35.12 11.96
CA LYS A 8 -29.50 -34.67 13.02
C LYS A 8 -30.96 -34.85 12.64
N GLN A 9 -31.27 -34.85 11.34
CA GLN A 9 -32.61 -35.10 10.82
C GLN A 9 -32.91 -36.60 10.63
N SER A 10 -31.89 -37.46 10.45
CA SER A 10 -32.09 -38.85 10.05
C SER A 10 -31.78 -39.91 11.12
N LYS A 11 -31.14 -39.58 12.25
CA LYS A 11 -30.69 -40.57 13.27
C LYS A 11 -31.21 -40.28 14.69
N ASP A 12 -31.28 -41.35 15.49
CA ASP A 12 -31.62 -41.31 16.93
C ASP A 12 -30.67 -40.36 17.70
N PRO A 13 -31.19 -39.47 18.57
CA PRO A 13 -30.41 -38.64 19.48
C PRO A 13 -29.28 -39.36 20.24
N THR A 14 -29.46 -40.64 20.56
CA THR A 14 -28.50 -41.49 21.26
C THR A 14 -27.28 -41.78 20.40
N VAL A 15 -27.48 -42.09 19.11
CA VAL A 15 -26.40 -42.32 18.13
C VAL A 15 -25.64 -41.04 17.86
N LEU A 16 -26.34 -39.91 17.69
CA LEU A 16 -25.74 -38.59 17.52
C LEU A 16 -24.87 -38.16 18.70
N LYS A 17 -25.27 -38.51 19.94
CA LYS A 17 -24.48 -38.27 21.15
C LYS A 17 -23.17 -39.07 21.12
N GLN A 18 -23.20 -40.32 20.63
CA GLN A 18 -22.00 -41.15 20.51
C GLN A 18 -21.07 -40.67 19.39
N LEU A 19 -21.61 -40.26 18.24
CA LEU A 19 -20.83 -39.66 17.13
C LEU A 19 -20.15 -38.35 17.53
N ASN A 20 -20.84 -37.46 18.25
CA ASN A 20 -20.24 -36.27 18.85
C ASN A 20 -19.15 -36.62 19.86
N GLY A 21 -19.37 -37.68 20.64
CA GLY A 21 -18.37 -38.25 21.53
C GLY A 21 -17.13 -38.71 20.76
N TYR A 22 -17.30 -39.45 19.66
CA TYR A 22 -16.24 -39.94 18.80
C TYR A 22 -15.36 -38.78 18.29
N LEU A 23 -15.96 -37.74 17.70
CA LEU A 23 -15.24 -36.54 17.26
C LEU A 23 -14.44 -35.87 18.40
N LYS A 24 -15.07 -35.71 19.57
CA LYS A 24 -14.45 -35.09 20.75
C LYS A 24 -13.24 -35.89 21.25
N TYR A 25 -13.35 -37.21 21.36
CA TYR A 25 -12.27 -38.06 21.86
C TYR A 25 -11.17 -38.26 20.82
N SER A 26 -11.49 -38.38 19.53
CA SER A 26 -10.50 -38.36 18.43
C SER A 26 -9.67 -37.08 18.44
N THR A 27 -10.31 -35.93 18.62
CA THR A 27 -9.63 -34.64 18.72
C THR A 27 -8.72 -34.58 19.96
N LYS A 28 -9.22 -34.98 21.13
CA LYS A 28 -8.42 -34.99 22.37
C LYS A 28 -7.23 -35.93 22.29
N LEU A 29 -7.40 -37.11 21.70
CA LEU A 29 -6.33 -38.10 21.52
C LEU A 29 -5.20 -37.53 20.67
N GLU A 30 -5.53 -36.93 19.52
CA GLU A 30 -4.51 -36.36 18.65
C GLU A 30 -3.81 -35.15 19.27
N LEU A 31 -4.55 -34.29 19.99
CA LEU A 31 -3.95 -33.18 20.73
C LEU A 31 -2.97 -33.65 21.82
N ALA A 32 -3.26 -34.77 22.49
CA ALA A 32 -2.35 -35.39 23.46
C ALA A 32 -1.08 -35.93 22.78
N LYS A 33 -1.23 -36.64 21.65
CA LYS A 33 -0.10 -37.14 20.84
C LYS A 33 0.82 -36.01 20.34
N VAL A 34 0.23 -34.92 19.85
CA VAL A 34 0.98 -33.71 19.44
C VAL A 34 1.76 -33.12 20.62
N HIS A 35 1.17 -33.09 21.82
CA HIS A 35 1.82 -32.57 23.00
C HIS A 35 2.98 -33.46 23.47
N ILE A 36 2.81 -34.78 23.43
CA ILE A 36 3.89 -35.74 23.74
C ILE A 36 5.04 -35.56 22.75
N ARG A 37 4.76 -35.53 21.44
CA ARG A 37 5.79 -35.31 20.41
C ARG A 37 6.59 -34.03 20.68
N PHE A 38 5.90 -32.94 21.01
CA PHE A 38 6.52 -31.68 21.39
C PHE A 38 7.40 -31.78 22.64
N LEU A 39 6.95 -32.43 23.71
CA LEU A 39 7.74 -32.61 24.93
C LEU A 39 8.96 -33.51 24.69
N THR A 40 8.83 -34.56 23.87
CA THR A 40 9.97 -35.39 23.44
C THR A 40 11.00 -34.58 22.67
N GLU A 41 10.56 -33.74 21.72
CA GLU A 41 11.44 -32.80 21.01
C GLU A 41 12.14 -31.83 21.97
N CYS A 42 11.43 -31.28 22.97
CA CYS A 42 12.00 -30.40 23.99
C CYS A 42 13.11 -31.08 24.81
N VAL A 43 12.87 -32.33 25.24
CA VAL A 43 13.83 -33.12 26.02
C VAL A 43 15.08 -33.44 25.19
N THR A 44 14.90 -33.85 23.94
CA THR A 44 16.01 -34.18 23.03
C THR A 44 16.85 -32.96 22.68
N ALA A 45 16.20 -31.83 22.36
CA ALA A 45 16.87 -30.58 21.97
C ALA A 45 17.38 -29.75 23.16
N ARG A 46 17.06 -30.15 24.41
CA ARG A 46 17.31 -29.39 25.64
C ARG A 46 16.75 -27.96 25.61
N GLN A 47 15.63 -27.75 24.92
CA GLN A 47 14.94 -26.47 24.82
C GLN A 47 13.55 -26.60 25.46
N TYR A 48 13.20 -25.66 26.35
CA TYR A 48 11.95 -25.74 27.12
C TYR A 48 11.10 -24.46 26.98
N PRO A 49 9.78 -24.53 27.15
CA PRO A 49 8.91 -23.36 27.06
C PRO A 49 9.00 -22.44 28.28
N LYS A 50 8.92 -21.12 28.10
CA LYS A 50 9.06 -20.11 29.19
C LYS A 50 8.18 -20.34 30.42
N TYR A 51 7.02 -20.97 30.27
CA TYR A 51 6.13 -21.23 31.41
C TYR A 51 6.70 -22.24 32.41
N PHE A 52 7.61 -23.14 32.00
CA PHE A 52 8.28 -24.09 32.90
C PHE A 52 9.04 -23.37 34.01
N TRP A 53 9.78 -22.31 33.67
CA TRP A 53 10.47 -21.47 34.66
C TRP A 53 9.49 -20.85 35.66
N ARG A 54 8.33 -20.39 35.20
CA ARG A 54 7.30 -19.81 36.07
C ARG A 54 6.68 -20.85 37.00
N VAL A 55 6.42 -22.07 36.51
CA VAL A 55 5.85 -23.17 37.31
C VAL A 55 6.85 -23.64 38.36
N LEU A 56 8.10 -23.89 37.98
CA LEU A 56 9.15 -24.31 38.92
C LEU A 56 9.36 -23.26 40.03
N ARG A 57 9.47 -21.98 39.67
CA ARG A 57 9.60 -20.88 40.65
C ARG A 57 8.40 -20.78 41.60
N ARG A 58 7.17 -20.96 41.09
CA ARG A 58 5.96 -20.97 41.93
C ARG A 58 5.96 -22.10 42.94
N ASN A 59 6.58 -23.23 42.60
CA ASN A 59 6.69 -24.39 43.47
C ASN A 59 7.96 -24.38 44.33
N GLY A 60 8.69 -23.25 44.40
CA GLY A 60 9.91 -23.13 45.20
C GLY A 60 11.12 -23.92 44.65
N ILE A 61 11.05 -24.44 43.42
CA ILE A 61 12.11 -25.24 42.81
C ILE A 61 12.99 -24.35 41.93
N GLN A 62 14.30 -24.43 42.12
CA GLN A 62 15.26 -23.71 41.28
C GLN A 62 15.26 -24.25 39.84
N PRO A 63 15.04 -23.40 38.81
CA PRO A 63 15.09 -23.83 37.41
C PRO A 63 16.53 -24.09 36.94
N THR A 64 16.90 -25.35 36.83
CA THR A 64 18.18 -25.84 36.27
C THR A 64 17.88 -26.76 35.09
N GLY A 65 18.88 -27.08 34.27
CA GLY A 65 18.70 -28.01 33.14
C GLY A 65 18.14 -29.38 33.56
N SER A 66 18.51 -29.86 34.75
CA SER A 66 18.03 -31.13 35.30
C SER A 66 16.60 -31.04 35.85
N THR A 67 16.21 -29.94 36.51
CA THR A 67 14.84 -29.76 37.01
C THR A 67 13.84 -29.49 35.89
N LEU A 68 14.25 -28.79 34.83
CA LEU A 68 13.46 -28.60 33.61
C LEU A 68 13.23 -29.91 32.86
N LYS A 69 14.29 -30.73 32.69
CA LYS A 69 14.19 -32.07 32.08
C LYS A 69 13.24 -32.97 32.88
N ARG A 70 13.38 -32.99 34.20
CA ARG A 70 12.51 -33.78 35.10
C ARG A 70 11.05 -33.34 34.99
N HIS A 71 10.78 -32.03 34.96
CA HIS A 71 9.43 -31.52 34.79
C HIS A 71 8.82 -31.90 33.44
N ALA A 72 9.61 -31.83 32.35
CA ALA A 72 9.18 -32.26 31.02
C ALA A 72 8.84 -33.75 30.98
N LEU A 73 9.66 -34.60 31.61
CA LEU A 73 9.44 -36.05 31.68
C LEU A 73 8.17 -36.39 32.49
N ASN A 74 7.92 -35.69 33.60
CA ASN A 74 6.70 -35.88 34.39
C ASN A 74 5.44 -35.45 33.61
N GLU A 75 5.48 -34.32 32.88
CA GLU A 75 4.38 -33.93 32.00
C GLU A 75 4.19 -34.96 30.87
N LEU A 76 5.27 -35.50 30.30
CA LEU A 76 5.22 -36.52 29.25
C LEU A 76 4.57 -37.80 29.76
N GLU A 77 4.95 -38.28 30.94
CA GLU A 77 4.36 -39.46 31.58
C GLU A 77 2.87 -39.26 31.85
N THR A 78 2.49 -38.10 32.39
CA THR A 78 1.08 -37.74 32.65
C THR A 78 0.25 -37.71 31.36
N ASN A 79 0.78 -37.14 30.27
CA ASN A 79 0.09 -37.10 28.98
C ASN A 79 0.04 -38.49 28.32
N SER A 80 1.06 -39.34 28.54
CA SER A 80 1.12 -40.71 28.02
C SER A 80 0.09 -41.60 28.70
N ALA A 81 -0.02 -41.56 30.03
CA ALA A 81 -1.05 -42.29 30.78
C ALA A 81 -2.49 -41.92 30.34
N ARG A 82 -2.68 -40.67 29.89
CA ARG A 82 -3.97 -40.19 29.38
C ARG A 82 -4.34 -40.76 28.01
N ILE A 83 -3.38 -41.21 27.20
CA ILE A 83 -3.66 -41.79 25.88
C ILE A 83 -4.53 -43.03 26.01
N ASP A 84 -4.21 -43.93 26.95
CA ASP A 84 -4.94 -45.19 27.12
C ASP A 84 -6.39 -44.94 27.52
N GLU A 85 -6.64 -43.95 28.38
CA GLU A 85 -7.99 -43.53 28.77
C GLU A 85 -8.75 -42.94 27.56
N LEU A 86 -8.11 -42.11 26.74
CA LEU A 86 -8.72 -41.51 25.56
C LEU A 86 -9.02 -42.54 24.47
N MET A 87 -8.13 -43.53 24.29
CA MET A 87 -8.33 -44.64 23.37
C MET A 87 -9.47 -45.55 23.82
N ARG A 88 -9.55 -45.90 25.10
CA ARG A 88 -10.69 -46.66 25.65
C ARG A 88 -12.03 -45.93 25.41
N ASN A 89 -12.07 -44.63 25.69
CA ASN A 89 -13.26 -43.81 25.46
C ASN A 89 -13.63 -43.69 23.96
N LEU A 90 -12.63 -43.66 23.07
CA LEU A 90 -12.86 -43.63 21.64
C LEU A 90 -13.42 -44.97 21.14
N ASN A 91 -12.82 -46.08 21.56
CA ASN A 91 -13.21 -47.44 21.16
C ASN A 91 -14.64 -47.80 21.58
N GLN A 92 -15.09 -47.34 22.74
CA GLN A 92 -16.50 -47.50 23.19
C GLN A 92 -17.53 -46.86 22.24
N ARG A 93 -17.09 -46.01 21.30
CA ARG A 93 -17.95 -45.23 20.40
C ARG A 93 -17.79 -45.62 18.94
N VAL A 94 -16.91 -46.57 18.64
CA VAL A 94 -16.66 -47.08 17.28
C VAL A 94 -17.91 -47.76 16.73
N THR A 95 -18.64 -48.50 17.56
CA THR A 95 -19.90 -49.17 17.17
C THR A 95 -20.97 -48.20 16.66
N ALA A 96 -20.96 -46.94 17.12
CA ALA A 96 -21.87 -45.91 16.63
C ALA A 96 -21.45 -45.32 15.27
N VAL A 97 -20.17 -45.44 14.90
CA VAL A 97 -19.66 -45.11 13.56
C VAL A 97 -19.91 -46.27 12.61
N GLU A 98 -19.80 -47.51 13.09
CA GLU A 98 -20.08 -48.73 12.33
C GLU A 98 -21.57 -48.93 12.04
N SER A 99 -22.47 -48.31 12.80
CA SER A 99 -23.91 -48.31 12.53
C SER A 99 -24.35 -47.30 11.45
N LEU A 100 -23.41 -46.52 10.91
CA LEU A 100 -23.65 -45.65 9.76
C LEU A 100 -23.65 -46.46 8.46
N THR A 101 -24.36 -45.97 7.44
CA THR A 101 -24.21 -46.50 6.09
C THR A 101 -22.79 -46.26 5.57
N THR A 102 -22.34 -47.03 4.57
CA THR A 102 -20.98 -46.91 4.03
C THR A 102 -20.66 -45.49 3.54
N GLU A 103 -21.61 -44.82 2.89
CA GLU A 103 -21.44 -43.43 2.42
C GLU A 103 -21.39 -42.42 3.57
N GLU A 104 -22.30 -42.53 4.54
CA GLU A 104 -22.32 -41.66 5.74
C GLU A 104 -21.04 -41.82 6.57
N ARG A 105 -20.54 -43.06 6.69
CA ARG A 105 -19.30 -43.37 7.41
C ARG A 105 -18.10 -42.70 6.79
N VAL A 106 -17.93 -42.82 5.47
CA VAL A 106 -16.80 -42.21 4.75
C VAL A 106 -16.82 -40.68 4.91
N GLN A 107 -17.98 -40.05 4.71
CA GLN A 107 -18.12 -38.60 4.85
C GLN A 107 -17.88 -38.14 6.30
N PHE A 108 -18.35 -38.90 7.29
CA PHE A 108 -18.15 -38.59 8.70
C PHE A 108 -16.68 -38.75 9.12
N GLU A 109 -16.01 -39.84 8.71
CA GLU A 109 -14.60 -40.06 8.98
C GLU A 109 -13.72 -38.98 8.35
N GLU A 110 -14.00 -38.57 7.11
CA GLU A 110 -13.29 -37.47 6.44
C GLU A 110 -13.49 -36.14 7.17
N TYR A 111 -14.72 -35.83 7.58
CA TYR A 111 -15.04 -34.65 8.40
C TYR A 111 -14.27 -34.64 9.73
N VAL A 112 -14.26 -35.78 10.44
CA VAL A 112 -13.51 -35.94 11.70
C VAL A 112 -12.02 -35.74 11.45
N GLN A 113 -11.44 -36.36 10.42
CA GLN A 113 -10.02 -36.21 10.08
C GLN A 113 -9.67 -34.76 9.77
N ASN A 114 -10.49 -34.03 9.02
CA ASN A 114 -10.26 -32.63 8.71
C ASN A 114 -10.25 -31.73 9.96
N ILE A 115 -11.20 -31.92 10.87
CA ILE A 115 -11.24 -31.18 12.14
C ILE A 115 -10.03 -31.53 13.01
N VAL A 116 -9.74 -32.82 13.16
CA VAL A 116 -8.62 -33.32 13.98
C VAL A 116 -7.30 -32.76 13.46
N ARG A 117 -7.03 -32.85 12.14
CA ARG A 117 -5.83 -32.28 11.50
C ARG A 117 -5.73 -30.78 11.74
N LYS A 118 -6.82 -30.03 11.56
CA LYS A 118 -6.86 -28.58 11.78
C LYS A 118 -6.54 -28.23 13.24
N GLN A 119 -7.16 -28.91 14.21
CA GLN A 119 -6.91 -28.66 15.62
C GLN A 119 -5.51 -29.09 16.07
N ALA A 120 -5.02 -30.23 15.58
CA ALA A 120 -3.67 -30.72 15.82
C ALA A 120 -2.60 -29.73 15.30
N SER A 121 -2.78 -29.23 14.07
CA SER A 121 -1.92 -28.19 13.49
C SER A 121 -1.91 -26.91 14.32
N MET A 122 -3.09 -26.40 14.71
CA MET A 122 -3.19 -25.21 15.58
C MET A 122 -2.49 -25.40 16.93
N LYS A 123 -2.63 -26.58 17.55
CA LYS A 123 -1.98 -26.89 18.83
C LYS A 123 -0.47 -27.03 18.69
N SER A 124 0.01 -27.72 17.64
CA SER A 124 1.45 -27.85 17.34
C SER A 124 2.08 -26.48 17.14
N ASN A 125 1.45 -25.62 16.33
CA ASN A 125 1.91 -24.24 16.12
C ASN A 125 1.91 -23.44 17.42
N LYS A 126 0.88 -23.57 18.27
CA LYS A 126 0.83 -22.91 19.59
C LYS A 126 1.95 -23.38 20.53
N LEU A 127 2.27 -24.66 20.52
CA LEU A 127 3.35 -25.22 21.35
C LEU A 127 4.73 -24.75 20.84
N LYS A 128 4.98 -24.81 19.52
CA LYS A 128 6.20 -24.28 18.90
C LYS A 128 6.38 -22.76 19.14
N ARG A 129 5.28 -21.99 19.12
CA ARG A 129 5.26 -20.55 19.50
C ARG A 129 5.73 -20.30 20.94
N ASN A 130 5.57 -21.26 21.85
CA ASN A 130 5.97 -21.12 23.26
C ASN A 130 7.44 -21.51 23.51
N LEU A 131 8.08 -22.24 22.60
CA LEU A 131 9.53 -22.50 22.60
C LEU A 131 10.30 -21.26 22.12
N ASN A 132 9.87 -20.69 21.01
CA ASN A 132 10.51 -19.56 20.36
C ASN A 132 9.78 -18.26 20.72
N SER A 133 10.03 -17.72 21.92
CA SER A 133 9.86 -16.28 22.07
C SER A 133 11.04 -15.59 21.39
N THR A 134 11.02 -15.53 20.05
CA THR A 134 12.07 -14.82 19.31
C THR A 134 11.98 -13.35 19.69
N SER A 135 13.03 -12.86 20.34
CA SER A 135 13.22 -11.45 20.66
C SER A 135 13.30 -10.62 19.38
N MET A 136 12.89 -9.35 19.46
CA MET A 136 13.16 -8.36 18.41
C MET A 136 14.65 -8.36 18.05
N VAL A 137 14.98 -8.14 16.77
CA VAL A 137 16.37 -8.12 16.29
C VAL A 137 17.13 -6.93 16.88
N SER A 138 16.52 -5.74 16.89
CA SER A 138 17.04 -4.49 17.46
C SER A 138 15.93 -3.42 17.49
N GLU A 139 16.07 -2.36 18.30
CA GLU A 139 15.16 -1.20 18.33
C GLU A 139 15.42 -0.19 17.21
N PHE A 140 16.65 -0.12 16.70
CA PHE A 140 17.03 0.69 15.54
C PHE A 140 17.56 -0.23 14.42
N PRO A 141 17.51 0.20 13.15
CA PRO A 141 18.08 -0.57 12.05
C PRO A 141 19.56 -0.90 12.29
N SER A 142 19.96 -2.15 12.02
CA SER A 142 21.33 -2.63 12.26
C SER A 142 22.38 -1.99 11.34
N ASN A 143 21.97 -1.53 10.16
CA ASN A 143 22.80 -0.78 9.20
C ASN A 143 22.05 0.51 8.82
N PRO A 144 22.13 1.55 9.65
CA PRO A 144 21.37 2.79 9.45
C PRO A 144 21.86 3.61 8.23
N GLU A 145 23.12 3.45 7.81
CA GLU A 145 23.71 4.09 6.63
C GLU A 145 22.97 3.73 5.34
N ARG A 146 22.40 2.52 5.28
CA ARG A 146 21.58 2.05 4.15
C ARG A 146 20.39 2.97 3.82
N TYR A 147 19.91 3.74 4.80
CA TYR A 147 18.70 4.58 4.69
C TYR A 147 19.01 6.08 4.58
N VAL A 148 20.29 6.46 4.67
CA VAL A 148 20.72 7.86 4.70
C VAL A 148 21.77 8.11 3.63
N HIS A 149 21.38 8.85 2.59
CA HIS A 149 22.26 9.25 1.50
C HIS A 149 22.87 10.61 1.82
N ASN A 150 24.10 10.59 2.36
CA ASN A 150 24.83 11.81 2.68
C ASN A 150 25.68 12.27 1.49
N PHE A 151 25.22 13.28 0.75
CA PHE A 151 25.98 13.93 -0.33
C PHE A 151 26.58 15.28 0.09
N THR A 152 26.79 15.45 1.39
CA THR A 152 27.46 16.62 1.98
C THR A 152 28.80 16.20 2.58
N THR A 153 29.60 17.19 3.00
CA THR A 153 30.83 16.95 3.78
C THR A 153 30.57 16.79 5.28
N MET A 154 29.31 16.93 5.74
CA MET A 154 28.96 16.85 7.15
C MET A 154 29.11 15.43 7.69
N HIS A 155 29.79 15.28 8.82
CA HIS A 155 29.87 14.02 9.54
C HIS A 155 28.58 13.76 10.33
N LEU A 156 27.98 12.56 10.15
CA LEU A 156 26.76 12.17 10.87
C LEU A 156 27.13 11.48 12.18
N SER A 157 26.73 12.07 13.31
CA SER A 157 26.84 11.41 14.62
C SER A 157 25.97 10.15 14.65
N LYS A 158 26.32 9.16 15.49
CA LYS A 158 25.53 7.93 15.65
C LYS A 158 24.05 8.20 15.97
N PRO A 159 23.69 9.07 16.94
CA PRO A 159 22.29 9.38 17.22
C PRO A 159 21.58 10.07 16.05
N LEU A 160 22.28 10.95 15.32
CA LEU A 160 21.70 11.58 14.13
C LEU A 160 21.42 10.54 13.04
N LEU A 161 22.35 9.62 12.82
CA LEU A 161 22.20 8.53 11.85
C LEU A 161 21.07 7.58 12.25
N GLU A 162 20.96 7.21 13.54
CA GLU A 162 19.88 6.39 14.09
C GLU A 162 18.51 7.00 13.80
N VAL A 163 18.30 8.29 14.12
CA VAL A 163 17.00 8.94 13.90
C VAL A 163 16.68 9.15 12.42
N LEU A 164 17.67 9.52 11.59
CA LEU A 164 17.48 9.67 10.15
C LEU A 164 17.16 8.32 9.48
N SER A 165 17.72 7.22 9.99
CA SER A 165 17.49 5.87 9.45
C SER A 165 16.08 5.33 9.65
N LEU A 166 15.28 5.94 10.53
CA LEU A 166 13.86 5.63 10.67
C LEU A 166 13.02 6.21 9.51
N GLY A 167 13.59 7.17 8.78
CA GLY A 167 12.99 7.79 7.60
C GLY A 167 11.90 8.83 7.91
N PRO A 168 11.47 9.59 6.89
CA PRO A 168 10.58 10.74 7.05
C PRO A 168 9.14 10.37 7.44
N LYS A 169 8.76 9.09 7.34
CA LYS A 169 7.42 8.58 7.70
C LYS A 169 7.33 8.06 9.14
N PHE A 170 8.43 8.10 9.90
CA PHE A 170 8.41 7.73 11.30
C PHE A 170 7.67 8.79 12.12
N CYS A 171 6.67 8.38 12.90
CA CYS A 171 5.86 9.27 13.70
C CYS A 171 6.24 9.17 15.17
N CYS A 172 6.37 10.31 15.84
CA CYS A 172 6.50 10.40 17.30
C CYS A 172 5.18 10.88 17.93
N PRO A 173 4.88 10.48 19.17
CA PRO A 173 3.74 11.03 19.89
C PRO A 173 3.89 12.54 20.05
N ARG A 174 2.84 13.30 19.70
CA ARG A 174 2.81 14.76 19.85
C ARG A 174 2.12 15.14 21.16
N ASN A 175 2.74 16.05 21.92
CA ASN A 175 2.21 16.50 23.22
C ASN A 175 1.15 17.59 23.10
N LYS A 176 1.15 18.37 22.02
CA LYS A 176 0.24 19.52 21.84
C LYS A 176 -0.59 19.36 20.57
N LEU A 177 -1.91 19.42 20.72
CA LEU A 177 -2.85 19.58 19.61
C LEU A 177 -3.20 21.05 19.47
N LYS A 178 -3.48 21.48 18.23
CA LYS A 178 -4.17 22.74 18.00
C LYS A 178 -5.64 22.51 18.30
N GLN A 179 -6.16 23.23 19.29
CA GLN A 179 -7.56 23.11 19.71
C GLN A 179 -8.52 23.41 18.54
N LEU A 180 -8.23 24.46 17.77
CA LEU A 180 -9.01 24.84 16.60
C LEU A 180 -9.12 23.69 15.57
N ASP A 181 -8.01 23.01 15.25
CA ASP A 181 -8.04 21.88 14.32
C ASP A 181 -8.95 20.75 14.81
N LEU A 182 -9.00 20.53 16.13
CA LEU A 182 -9.87 19.51 16.73
C LEU A 182 -11.33 19.93 16.65
N GLU A 183 -11.65 21.16 17.06
CA GLU A 183 -13.01 21.71 17.05
C GLU A 183 -13.62 21.69 15.65
N VAL A 184 -12.86 22.14 14.63
CA VAL A 184 -13.28 22.10 13.23
C VAL A 184 -13.63 20.68 12.77
N GLN A 185 -12.93 19.64 13.25
CA GLN A 185 -13.24 18.26 12.88
C GLN A 185 -14.54 17.75 13.50
N PHE A 186 -14.86 18.19 14.72
CA PHE A 186 -16.14 17.88 15.36
C PHE A 186 -17.30 18.68 14.74
N GLU A 187 -17.07 19.92 14.33
CA GLU A 187 -18.05 20.72 13.58
C GLU A 187 -18.33 20.09 12.20
N ASN A 188 -17.27 19.72 11.46
CA ASN A 188 -17.42 19.02 10.18
C ASN A 188 -18.17 17.69 10.32
N LEU A 189 -17.96 16.98 11.43
CA LEU A 189 -18.71 15.76 11.74
C LEU A 189 -20.19 16.07 11.97
N TYR A 190 -20.50 17.14 12.69
CA TYR A 190 -21.87 17.58 12.94
C TYR A 190 -22.59 17.96 11.63
N SER A 191 -21.94 18.73 10.75
CA SER A 191 -22.50 19.10 9.44
C SER A 191 -22.77 17.89 8.55
N GLN A 192 -21.94 16.84 8.61
CA GLN A 192 -22.17 15.61 7.84
C GLN A 192 -23.41 14.83 8.26
N VAL A 193 -23.89 15.01 9.50
CA VAL A 193 -25.08 14.33 10.02
C VAL A 193 -26.30 15.25 10.12
N GLU A 194 -26.18 16.51 9.68
CA GLU A 194 -27.25 17.50 9.74
C GLU A 194 -28.49 17.09 8.94
N SER A 195 -28.30 16.28 7.89
CA SER A 195 -29.40 15.74 7.09
C SER A 195 -30.16 14.59 7.76
N LEU A 196 -29.71 14.09 8.92
CA LEU A 196 -30.37 13.00 9.63
C LEU A 196 -31.58 13.52 10.44
N VAL A 197 -32.65 12.74 10.48
CA VAL A 197 -33.83 13.06 11.29
C VAL A 197 -33.65 12.50 12.71
N PRO A 198 -33.62 13.34 13.76
CA PRO A 198 -33.48 12.86 15.12
C PRO A 198 -34.74 12.12 15.57
N SER A 199 -34.55 11.04 16.34
CA SER A 199 -35.66 10.27 16.92
C SER A 199 -36.37 10.98 18.08
N SER A 200 -35.72 11.98 18.70
CA SER A 200 -36.31 12.91 19.67
C SER A 200 -35.41 14.14 19.86
N GLU A 201 -35.96 15.22 20.43
CA GLU A 201 -35.19 16.40 20.84
C GLU A 201 -34.12 16.05 21.89
N LEU A 202 -34.46 15.17 22.84
CA LEU A 202 -33.53 14.63 23.85
C LEU A 202 -32.32 13.94 23.21
N ASN A 203 -32.53 13.17 22.14
CA ASN A 203 -31.44 12.50 21.44
C ASN A 203 -30.52 13.49 20.70
N THR A 204 -31.07 14.61 20.21
CA THR A 204 -30.29 15.68 19.59
C THR A 204 -29.38 16.37 20.60
N GLU A 205 -29.91 16.73 21.77
CA GLU A 205 -29.12 17.33 22.84
C GLU A 205 -28.09 16.35 23.43
N HIS A 206 -28.46 15.07 23.55
CA HIS A 206 -27.53 14.02 23.94
C HIS A 206 -26.37 13.87 22.94
N PHE A 207 -26.65 13.92 21.64
CA PHE A 207 -25.64 13.86 20.59
C PHE A 207 -24.69 15.05 20.65
N LYS A 208 -25.21 16.29 20.69
CA LYS A 208 -24.40 17.52 20.83
C LYS A 208 -23.50 17.46 22.07
N THR A 209 -24.09 17.08 23.21
CA THR A 209 -23.37 16.92 24.47
C THR A 209 -22.28 15.85 24.36
N THR A 210 -22.55 14.75 23.67
CA THR A 210 -21.57 13.68 23.44
C THR A 210 -20.41 14.15 22.57
N LEU A 211 -20.67 14.94 21.52
CA LEU A 211 -19.63 15.53 20.67
C LEU A 211 -18.71 16.46 21.49
N VAL A 212 -19.30 17.39 22.23
CA VAL A 212 -18.56 18.35 23.07
C VAL A 212 -17.76 17.63 24.16
N ASN A 213 -18.38 16.70 24.90
CA ASN A 213 -17.67 15.95 25.93
C ASN A 213 -16.54 15.09 25.36
N THR A 214 -16.75 14.51 24.17
CA THR A 214 -15.74 13.68 23.51
C THR A 214 -14.60 14.54 22.99
N SER A 215 -14.87 15.73 22.44
CA SER A 215 -13.82 16.65 22.00
C SER A 215 -12.96 17.12 23.17
N TYR A 216 -13.55 17.54 24.28
CA TYR A 216 -12.80 17.94 25.49
C TYR A 216 -11.99 16.79 26.10
N GLN A 217 -12.57 15.60 26.19
CA GLN A 217 -11.82 14.43 26.67
C GLN A 217 -10.67 14.08 25.73
N TYR A 218 -10.87 14.19 24.42
CA TYR A 218 -9.81 13.96 23.44
C TYR A 218 -8.71 15.00 23.55
N LEU A 219 -9.04 16.27 23.72
CA LEU A 219 -8.09 17.37 23.89
C LEU A 219 -7.18 17.13 25.11
N ASN A 220 -7.79 16.79 26.25
CA ASN A 220 -7.10 16.64 27.53
C ASN A 220 -6.40 15.29 27.73
N ALA A 221 -6.76 14.26 26.94
CA ALA A 221 -6.10 12.96 27.01
C ALA A 221 -4.62 13.07 26.64
N LYS A 222 -3.75 12.61 27.55
CA LYS A 222 -2.30 12.52 27.31
C LYS A 222 -1.98 11.24 26.53
N PRO A 223 -1.25 11.32 25.41
CA PRO A 223 -0.83 10.12 24.69
C PRO A 223 0.14 9.29 25.54
N HIS A 224 0.13 7.97 25.37
CA HIS A 224 1.17 7.11 25.92
C HIS A 224 2.52 7.43 25.24
N LEU A 225 3.51 7.87 26.00
CA LEU A 225 4.76 8.49 25.50
C LEU A 225 5.91 7.51 25.20
N SER A 226 5.65 6.22 25.04
CA SER A 226 6.72 5.27 24.71
C SER A 226 7.27 5.55 23.30
N SER A 227 8.43 6.21 23.21
CA SER A 227 9.19 6.43 21.99
C SER A 227 10.60 5.87 22.16
N ILE A 228 11.13 5.28 21.10
CA ILE A 228 12.54 4.85 21.02
C ILE A 228 13.51 6.05 20.89
N LEU A 229 13.00 7.24 20.56
CA LEU A 229 13.82 8.45 20.43
C LEU A 229 14.09 9.08 21.79
N THR A 230 15.36 9.38 22.04
CA THR A 230 15.84 10.06 23.26
C THR A 230 15.99 11.56 23.06
N ARG A 231 16.17 12.32 24.14
CA ARG A 231 16.45 13.77 24.09
C ARG A 231 17.65 14.12 23.21
N ARG A 232 18.69 13.27 23.20
CA ARG A 232 19.88 13.44 22.36
C ARG A 232 19.54 13.41 20.88
N HIS A 233 18.67 12.50 20.44
CA HIS A 233 18.21 12.44 19.05
C HIS A 233 17.51 13.73 18.61
N PHE A 234 16.65 14.29 19.47
CA PHE A 234 15.96 15.54 19.18
C PHE A 234 16.91 16.75 19.14
N GLN A 235 17.92 16.78 20.00
CA GLN A 235 18.96 17.81 19.97
C GLN A 235 19.71 17.82 18.64
N GLU A 236 20.16 16.64 18.18
CA GLU A 236 20.89 16.51 16.89
C GLU A 236 20.01 16.89 15.70
N LEU A 237 18.71 16.55 15.72
CA LEU A 237 17.76 17.00 14.70
C LEU A 237 17.55 18.52 14.71
N ASP A 238 17.48 19.13 15.89
CA ASP A 238 17.36 20.58 16.02
C ASP A 238 18.61 21.29 15.52
N ASP A 239 19.79 20.75 15.79
CA ASP A 239 21.07 21.29 15.32
C ASP A 239 21.17 21.18 13.78
N LEU A 240 20.80 20.02 13.21
CA LEU A 240 20.70 19.83 11.77
C LEU A 240 19.70 20.80 11.13
N ARG A 241 18.54 21.02 11.76
CA ARG A 241 17.52 21.97 11.27
C ARG A 241 18.01 23.42 11.26
N ARG A 242 18.90 23.81 12.18
CA ARG A 242 19.47 25.16 12.21
C ARG A 242 20.54 25.38 11.12
N ASN A 243 21.05 24.30 10.52
CA ASN A 243 22.00 24.40 9.42
C ASN A 243 21.28 24.75 8.11
N ASN A 244 21.42 26.00 7.65
CA ASN A 244 20.78 26.50 6.44
C ASN A 244 21.49 26.09 5.14
N ASP A 245 22.70 25.51 5.23
CA ASP A 245 23.51 25.11 4.08
C ASP A 245 23.16 23.70 3.59
N ILE A 246 22.44 22.92 4.40
CA ILE A 246 22.05 21.54 4.09
C ILE A 246 20.56 21.48 3.75
N LEU A 247 20.25 20.86 2.63
CA LEU A 247 18.90 20.50 2.24
C LEU A 247 18.61 19.05 2.60
N LEU A 248 17.50 18.82 3.30
CA LEU A 248 16.92 17.49 3.50
C LEU A 248 15.87 17.22 2.44
N SER A 249 15.99 16.09 1.76
CA SER A 249 15.00 15.64 0.76
C SER A 249 14.76 14.13 0.86
N LYS A 250 13.71 13.66 0.18
CA LYS A 250 13.49 12.23 -0.05
C LYS A 250 14.12 11.84 -1.39
N PRO A 251 14.61 10.60 -1.56
CA PRO A 251 15.08 10.16 -2.85
C PRO A 251 13.92 10.05 -3.86
N ASP A 252 14.24 10.16 -5.14
CA ASP A 252 13.29 9.98 -6.25
C ASP A 252 12.68 8.57 -6.32
N LYS A 253 13.50 7.56 -6.02
CA LYS A 253 13.11 6.14 -5.97
C LYS A 253 13.62 5.52 -4.67
N GLY A 254 12.85 4.59 -4.11
CA GLY A 254 13.16 3.98 -2.83
C GLY A 254 12.71 4.81 -1.64
N ALA A 255 13.14 4.41 -0.45
CA ALA A 255 12.87 5.09 0.81
C ALA A 255 14.18 5.60 1.42
N GLY A 256 14.10 6.42 2.47
CA GLY A 256 15.26 7.00 3.15
C GLY A 256 15.27 8.52 3.10
N ILE A 257 16.41 9.09 3.49
CA ILE A 257 16.66 10.53 3.56
C ILE A 257 17.91 10.87 2.73
N VAL A 258 17.85 11.98 2.01
CA VAL A 258 18.99 12.54 1.27
C VAL A 258 19.40 13.85 1.93
N LEU A 259 20.69 13.99 2.22
CA LEU A 259 21.32 15.23 2.62
C LEU A 259 22.12 15.74 1.43
N MET A 260 21.93 17.00 1.05
CA MET A 260 22.63 17.62 -0.07
C MET A 260 22.92 19.08 0.25
N ASP A 261 24.07 19.60 -0.20
CA ASP A 261 24.38 21.01 -0.07
C ASP A 261 23.36 21.86 -0.84
N LYS A 262 22.78 22.86 -0.17
CA LYS A 262 21.72 23.71 -0.71
C LYS A 262 22.18 24.45 -1.97
N LEU A 263 23.43 24.92 -2.00
CA LEU A 263 24.00 25.58 -3.18
C LEU A 263 24.05 24.63 -4.39
N THR A 264 24.59 23.42 -4.20
CA THR A 264 24.65 22.38 -5.25
C THR A 264 23.26 22.01 -5.76
N TYR A 265 22.30 21.87 -4.86
CA TYR A 265 20.91 21.60 -5.22
C TYR A 265 20.31 22.74 -6.06
N MET A 266 20.51 23.99 -5.65
CA MET A 266 19.98 25.16 -6.37
C MET A 266 20.61 25.33 -7.75
N GLN A 267 21.91 25.03 -7.90
CA GLN A 267 22.57 24.99 -9.21
C GLN A 267 21.93 23.95 -10.13
N LYS A 268 21.69 22.73 -9.63
CA LYS A 268 21.00 21.67 -10.40
C LYS A 268 19.58 22.08 -10.81
N MET A 269 18.82 22.72 -9.93
CA MET A 269 17.48 23.23 -10.26
C MET A 269 17.55 24.33 -11.31
N THR A 270 18.52 25.24 -11.21
CA THR A 270 18.71 26.32 -12.20
C THR A 270 19.05 25.76 -13.59
N ASN A 271 19.85 24.70 -13.66
CA ASN A 271 20.17 24.00 -14.91
C ASN A 271 18.95 23.32 -15.55
N ILE A 272 17.95 22.89 -14.76
CA ILE A 272 16.68 22.38 -15.31
C ILE A 272 15.84 23.55 -15.86
N LEU A 273 15.83 24.68 -15.15
CA LEU A 273 15.02 25.85 -15.49
C LEU A 273 15.62 26.72 -16.61
N SER A 274 16.86 26.46 -17.02
CA SER A 274 17.51 27.16 -18.14
C SER A 274 17.00 26.71 -19.51
N ASP A 275 16.23 25.62 -19.58
CA ASP A 275 15.55 25.21 -20.81
C ASP A 275 14.45 26.21 -21.20
N SER A 276 14.82 27.15 -22.08
CA SER A 276 13.93 28.21 -22.56
C SER A 276 12.77 27.73 -23.43
N SER A 277 12.81 26.48 -23.92
CA SER A 277 11.71 25.88 -24.69
C SER A 277 10.55 25.51 -23.76
N LYS A 278 10.84 25.12 -22.52
CA LYS A 278 9.85 24.68 -21.53
C LYS A 278 9.55 25.74 -20.48
N PHE A 279 10.55 26.52 -20.07
CA PHE A 279 10.43 27.47 -18.97
C PHE A 279 10.73 28.92 -19.37
N SER A 280 10.18 29.85 -18.59
CA SER A 280 10.63 31.24 -18.61
C SER A 280 10.65 31.85 -17.23
N SER A 281 11.57 32.77 -17.00
CA SER A 281 11.59 33.66 -15.85
C SER A 281 11.56 35.11 -16.34
N PRO A 282 10.37 35.70 -16.54
CA PRO A 282 10.25 37.11 -16.83
C PRO A 282 10.85 37.94 -15.70
N LEU A 283 11.72 38.90 -16.04
CA LEU A 283 12.21 39.89 -15.08
C LEU A 283 11.03 40.57 -14.39
N ASN A 284 11.06 40.65 -13.06
CA ASN A 284 10.02 41.26 -12.23
C ASN A 284 8.61 40.64 -12.37
N GLU A 285 8.52 39.34 -12.63
CA GLU A 285 7.23 38.65 -12.62
C GLU A 285 6.53 38.83 -11.26
N LYS A 286 5.38 39.54 -11.29
CA LYS A 286 4.49 39.71 -10.15
C LYS A 286 3.71 38.44 -9.87
N ASP A 287 3.30 38.28 -8.62
CA ASP A 287 2.34 37.25 -8.25
C ASP A 287 1.01 37.50 -8.98
N LYS A 288 0.55 36.51 -9.75
CA LYS A 288 -0.72 36.59 -10.48
C LYS A 288 -1.78 35.65 -9.90
N THR A 289 -1.53 35.04 -8.75
CA THR A 289 -2.43 34.06 -8.11
C THR A 289 -3.86 34.59 -8.03
N ASP A 290 -4.07 35.78 -7.46
CA ASP A 290 -5.39 36.42 -7.37
C ASP A 290 -6.04 36.69 -8.74
N ALA A 291 -5.23 37.11 -9.72
CA ALA A 291 -5.73 37.40 -11.06
C ALA A 291 -6.18 36.11 -11.78
N ILE A 292 -5.44 35.02 -11.60
CA ILE A 292 -5.75 33.69 -12.12
C ILE A 292 -6.98 33.14 -11.41
N GLU A 293 -7.05 33.22 -10.07
CA GLU A 293 -8.21 32.81 -9.26
C GLU A 293 -9.49 33.52 -9.72
N LYS A 294 -9.44 34.85 -9.92
CA LYS A 294 -10.54 35.64 -10.48
C LYS A 294 -10.89 35.24 -11.91
N SER A 295 -9.89 34.89 -12.73
CA SER A 295 -10.12 34.44 -14.11
C SER A 295 -10.86 33.10 -14.13
N ILE A 296 -10.35 32.11 -13.42
CA ILE A 296 -10.97 30.77 -13.31
C ILE A 296 -12.36 30.88 -12.70
N SER A 297 -12.53 31.65 -11.62
CA SER A 297 -13.83 31.90 -11.00
C SER A 297 -14.85 32.49 -11.98
N ARG A 298 -14.44 33.40 -12.87
CA ARG A 298 -15.32 33.95 -13.91
C ARG A 298 -15.72 32.88 -14.92
N THR A 299 -14.78 32.05 -15.37
CA THR A 299 -15.06 30.95 -16.31
C THR A 299 -16.03 29.94 -15.71
N VAL A 300 -15.75 29.46 -14.50
CA VAL A 300 -16.59 28.50 -13.78
C VAL A 300 -17.99 29.08 -13.51
N ARG A 301 -18.09 30.38 -13.19
CA ARG A 301 -19.40 31.06 -13.06
C ARG A 301 -20.19 31.10 -14.36
N LYS A 302 -19.53 31.32 -15.50
CA LYS A 302 -20.20 31.28 -16.81
C LYS A 302 -20.77 29.90 -17.10
N LEU A 303 -20.03 28.83 -16.82
CA LEU A 303 -20.51 27.45 -16.97
C LEU A 303 -21.77 27.20 -16.13
N LYS A 304 -21.79 27.68 -14.88
CA LYS A 304 -22.98 27.60 -14.02
C LYS A 304 -24.16 28.37 -14.59
N GLN A 305 -23.94 29.60 -15.06
CA GLN A 305 -24.99 30.43 -15.65
C GLN A 305 -25.57 29.82 -16.93
N GLN A 306 -24.77 29.07 -17.68
CA GLN A 306 -25.19 28.32 -18.87
C GLN A 306 -25.84 26.97 -18.54
N GLY A 307 -25.94 26.59 -17.26
CA GLY A 307 -26.50 25.31 -16.85
C GLY A 307 -25.63 24.09 -17.16
N LEU A 308 -24.36 24.29 -17.51
CA LEU A 308 -23.43 23.20 -17.83
C LEU A 308 -22.88 22.50 -16.58
N ILE A 309 -22.90 23.20 -15.44
CA ILE A 309 -22.54 22.64 -14.13
C ILE A 309 -23.55 23.08 -13.08
N ASP A 310 -23.74 22.25 -12.06
CA ASP A 310 -24.62 22.54 -10.93
C ASP A 310 -23.94 23.42 -9.85
N SER A 311 -24.73 23.82 -8.84
CA SER A 311 -24.22 24.65 -7.73
C SER A 311 -23.18 23.94 -6.89
N ALA A 312 -23.32 22.63 -6.67
CA ALA A 312 -22.38 21.85 -5.87
C ALA A 312 -21.01 21.76 -6.55
N THR A 313 -20.98 21.49 -7.86
CA THR A 313 -19.77 21.47 -8.68
C THR A 313 -19.12 22.84 -8.73
N PHE A 314 -19.91 23.91 -8.89
CA PHE A 314 -19.40 25.28 -8.86
C PHE A 314 -18.63 25.59 -7.56
N GLU A 315 -19.21 25.31 -6.39
CA GLU A 315 -18.53 25.56 -5.11
C GLU A 315 -17.31 24.64 -4.92
N ARG A 316 -17.35 23.41 -5.46
CA ARG A 316 -16.23 22.47 -5.39
C ARG A 316 -15.02 22.90 -6.22
N ILE A 317 -15.23 23.42 -7.43
CA ILE A 317 -14.14 23.67 -8.39
C ILE A 317 -13.68 25.13 -8.42
N ARG A 318 -14.46 26.06 -7.87
CA ARG A 318 -14.08 27.47 -7.80
C ARG A 318 -12.87 27.63 -6.85
N PRO A 319 -11.74 28.20 -7.32
CA PRO A 319 -10.61 28.46 -6.45
C PRO A 319 -10.92 29.60 -5.48
N THR A 320 -10.52 29.42 -4.22
CA THR A 320 -10.61 30.44 -3.15
C THR A 320 -9.42 30.35 -2.21
N GLY A 321 -8.73 31.47 -1.96
CA GLY A 321 -7.64 31.53 -0.99
C GLY A 321 -6.44 30.68 -1.39
N THR A 322 -6.14 30.64 -2.70
CA THR A 322 -5.15 29.74 -3.27
C THR A 322 -3.71 30.23 -3.10
N ILE A 323 -2.76 29.32 -3.29
CA ILE A 323 -1.32 29.61 -3.18
C ILE A 323 -0.60 29.38 -4.51
N ILE A 324 0.50 30.10 -4.72
CA ILE A 324 1.36 29.86 -5.89
C ILE A 324 1.98 28.44 -5.83
N PRO A 325 1.91 27.67 -6.93
CA PRO A 325 2.59 26.37 -7.03
C PRO A 325 4.09 26.46 -6.72
N ARG A 326 4.67 25.39 -6.16
CA ARG A 326 6.08 25.35 -5.76
C ARG A 326 6.82 24.23 -6.46
N LEU A 327 7.96 24.55 -7.09
CA LEU A 327 8.80 23.55 -7.73
C LEU A 327 9.87 23.05 -6.75
N TYR A 328 10.03 21.74 -6.64
CA TYR A 328 11.13 21.10 -5.91
C TYR A 328 11.69 19.90 -6.70
N GLY A 329 12.90 19.48 -6.37
CA GLY A 329 13.65 18.41 -7.01
C GLY A 329 13.83 17.21 -6.09
N LEU A 330 13.57 16.01 -6.60
CA LEU A 330 13.88 14.76 -5.90
C LEU A 330 15.21 14.18 -6.42
N PRO A 331 16.23 13.95 -5.58
CA PRO A 331 17.49 13.39 -6.02
C PRO A 331 17.35 11.95 -6.56
N LYS A 332 17.78 11.73 -7.79
CA LYS A 332 17.89 10.40 -8.41
C LYS A 332 19.18 9.72 -7.93
N VAL A 333 19.17 9.23 -6.69
CA VAL A 333 20.33 8.63 -6.00
C VAL A 333 20.98 7.44 -6.72
N HIS A 334 20.28 6.85 -7.70
CA HIS A 334 20.74 5.72 -8.52
C HIS A 334 21.38 6.12 -9.84
N LYS A 335 21.48 7.42 -10.12
CA LYS A 335 22.14 7.95 -11.32
C LYS A 335 23.38 8.72 -10.90
N GLU A 336 24.42 8.61 -11.72
CA GLU A 336 25.67 9.35 -11.53
C GLU A 336 25.41 10.87 -11.48
N GLY A 337 26.12 11.58 -10.59
CA GLY A 337 25.94 13.02 -10.38
C GLY A 337 24.59 13.40 -9.73
N TRP A 338 23.77 12.43 -9.32
CA TRP A 338 22.50 12.60 -8.59
C TRP A 338 21.58 13.68 -9.19
N PRO A 339 21.19 13.58 -10.48
CA PRO A 339 20.30 14.53 -11.12
C PRO A 339 18.96 14.61 -10.38
N LEU A 340 18.28 15.76 -10.47
CA LEU A 340 17.01 15.99 -9.80
C LEU A 340 15.84 15.62 -10.72
N ARG A 341 14.77 15.02 -10.17
CA ARG A 341 13.44 14.97 -10.80
C ARG A 341 12.63 16.18 -10.36
N PRO A 342 12.29 17.13 -11.24
CA PRO A 342 11.46 18.27 -10.87
C PRO A 342 10.02 17.81 -10.63
N ILE A 343 9.42 18.26 -9.52
CA ILE A 343 8.03 18.05 -9.15
C ILE A 343 7.42 19.41 -8.82
N LEU A 344 6.28 19.71 -9.46
CA LEU A 344 5.50 20.90 -9.23
C LEU A 344 4.39 20.60 -8.22
N ASP A 345 4.51 21.12 -7.00
CA ASP A 345 3.44 21.08 -6.02
C ASP A 345 2.34 22.06 -6.42
N MET A 346 1.24 21.51 -6.96
CA MET A 346 0.05 22.27 -7.33
C MET A 346 -1.05 22.21 -6.28
N CYS A 347 -0.82 21.62 -5.11
CA CYS A 347 -1.84 21.52 -4.07
C CYS A 347 -2.30 22.92 -3.63
N ASN A 348 -3.61 23.12 -3.51
CA ASN A 348 -4.23 24.41 -3.17
C ASN A 348 -3.87 25.58 -4.11
N SER A 349 -3.43 25.29 -5.33
CA SER A 349 -3.21 26.31 -6.35
C SER A 349 -4.52 26.70 -7.07
N PRO A 350 -4.57 27.85 -7.77
CA PRO A 350 -5.74 28.25 -8.56
C PRO A 350 -6.25 27.19 -9.53
N TYR A 351 -5.35 26.31 -9.99
CA TYR A 351 -5.61 25.32 -11.02
C TYR A 351 -6.12 23.98 -10.44
N HIS A 352 -5.86 23.70 -9.16
CA HIS A 352 -5.92 22.35 -8.61
C HIS A 352 -7.30 21.71 -8.67
N SER A 353 -8.31 22.36 -8.09
CA SER A 353 -9.67 21.80 -7.99
C SER A 353 -10.32 21.63 -9.35
N MET A 354 -10.11 22.58 -10.27
CA MET A 354 -10.60 22.48 -11.64
C MET A 354 -9.90 21.35 -12.41
N ALA A 355 -8.58 21.18 -12.25
CA ALA A 355 -7.85 20.08 -12.88
C ALA A 355 -8.31 18.72 -12.35
N GLN A 356 -8.58 18.57 -11.04
CA GLN A 356 -9.12 17.33 -10.47
C GLN A 356 -10.49 16.99 -11.05
N TRP A 357 -11.40 17.98 -11.13
CA TRP A 357 -12.72 17.78 -11.71
C TRP A 357 -12.66 17.41 -13.20
N LEU A 358 -11.80 18.06 -13.98
CA LEU A 358 -11.58 17.68 -15.39
C LEU A 358 -11.04 16.25 -15.51
N THR A 359 -10.15 15.82 -14.60
CA THR A 359 -9.68 14.43 -14.59
C THR A 359 -10.82 13.44 -14.32
N GLU A 360 -11.70 13.73 -13.36
CA GLU A 360 -12.90 12.91 -13.09
C GLU A 360 -13.82 12.85 -14.31
N LEU A 361 -14.05 13.99 -14.96
CA LEU A 361 -14.92 14.11 -16.13
C LEU A 361 -14.38 13.33 -17.34
N LEU A 362 -13.07 13.36 -17.55
CA LEU A 362 -12.39 12.78 -18.71
C LEU A 362 -11.95 11.33 -18.51
N GLU A 363 -11.99 10.80 -17.29
CA GLU A 363 -11.58 9.41 -16.99
C GLU A 363 -12.34 8.35 -17.82
N PRO A 364 -13.66 8.46 -18.07
CA PRO A 364 -14.36 7.54 -18.96
C PRO A 364 -13.81 7.58 -20.39
N VAL A 365 -13.53 8.78 -20.92
CA VAL A 365 -12.95 8.97 -22.26
C VAL A 365 -11.53 8.40 -22.31
N ARG A 366 -10.72 8.64 -21.27
CA ARG A 366 -9.36 8.09 -21.16
C ARG A 366 -9.36 6.57 -21.23
N LYS A 367 -10.28 5.90 -20.52
CA LYS A 367 -10.41 4.43 -20.54
C LYS A 367 -10.80 3.89 -21.92
N ASP A 368 -11.62 4.63 -22.65
CA ASP A 368 -12.02 4.27 -24.01
C ASP A 368 -10.86 4.42 -25.00
N ILE A 369 -10.09 5.51 -24.90
CA ILE A 369 -8.93 5.74 -25.78
C ILE A 369 -7.79 4.75 -25.47
N ALA A 370 -7.41 4.60 -24.20
CA ALA A 370 -6.20 3.93 -23.74
C ALA A 370 -6.39 2.43 -23.45
N VAL A 371 -6.83 1.67 -24.45
CA VAL A 371 -7.18 0.23 -24.32
C VAL A 371 -6.00 -0.70 -23.98
N HIS A 372 -4.77 -0.27 -24.24
CA HIS A 372 -3.54 -1.03 -23.93
C HIS A 372 -2.96 -0.67 -22.56
N SER A 373 -3.50 0.35 -21.90
CA SER A 373 -3.05 0.85 -20.61
C SER A 373 -3.51 -0.08 -19.48
N LEU A 374 -2.56 -0.52 -18.67
CA LEU A 374 -2.76 -1.33 -17.48
C LEU A 374 -3.17 -0.44 -16.31
N LYS A 375 -4.16 -0.88 -15.54
CA LYS A 375 -4.54 -0.23 -14.29
C LYS A 375 -3.49 -0.42 -13.19
N ASP A 376 -2.97 -1.64 -13.06
CA ASP A 376 -2.02 -2.01 -12.03
C ASP A 376 -1.24 -3.30 -12.38
N THR A 377 -0.25 -3.61 -11.55
CA THR A 377 0.57 -4.83 -11.66
C THR A 377 -0.27 -6.11 -11.64
N PHE A 378 -1.41 -6.13 -10.95
CA PHE A 378 -2.21 -7.35 -10.85
C PHE A 378 -2.97 -7.65 -12.14
N GLU A 379 -3.47 -6.62 -12.82
CA GLU A 379 -4.02 -6.76 -14.17
C GLU A 379 -2.96 -7.29 -15.14
N PHE A 380 -1.73 -6.79 -15.05
CA PHE A 380 -0.62 -7.33 -15.83
C PHE A 380 -0.41 -8.82 -15.57
N VAL A 381 -0.30 -9.21 -14.29
CA VAL A 381 -0.11 -10.62 -13.89
C VAL A 381 -1.25 -11.51 -14.38
N ASP A 382 -2.49 -11.02 -14.33
CA ASP A 382 -3.67 -11.73 -14.84
C ASP A 382 -3.57 -11.88 -16.38
N SER A 383 -3.12 -10.85 -17.11
CA SER A 383 -2.96 -10.88 -18.57
C SER A 383 -1.90 -11.86 -19.09
N ILE A 384 -0.88 -12.17 -18.28
CA ILE A 384 0.22 -13.08 -18.66
C ILE A 384 0.09 -14.48 -18.06
N ARG A 385 -0.96 -14.77 -17.28
CA ARG A 385 -1.07 -16.02 -16.51
C ARG A 385 -1.05 -17.28 -17.38
N SER A 386 -1.65 -17.21 -18.57
CA SER A 386 -1.70 -18.32 -19.54
C SER A 386 -0.77 -18.10 -20.74
N LEU A 387 0.10 -17.10 -20.69
CA LEU A 387 0.98 -16.78 -21.81
C LEU A 387 2.12 -17.79 -21.89
N ASN A 388 2.27 -18.43 -23.05
CA ASN A 388 3.45 -19.22 -23.41
C ASN A 388 4.33 -18.40 -24.37
N VAL A 389 5.60 -18.25 -24.00
CA VAL A 389 6.59 -17.46 -24.72
C VAL A 389 7.58 -18.31 -25.54
N GLU A 390 7.39 -19.63 -25.65
CA GLU A 390 8.19 -20.49 -26.53
C GLU A 390 8.25 -19.92 -27.96
N ASN A 391 9.46 -19.91 -28.55
CA ASN A 391 9.76 -19.31 -29.87
C ASN A 391 9.34 -17.83 -30.00
N LYS A 392 9.35 -17.07 -28.88
CA LYS A 392 9.05 -15.63 -28.84
C LYS A 392 10.13 -14.86 -28.09
N LYS A 393 10.32 -13.60 -28.45
CA LYS A 393 11.18 -12.64 -27.74
C LYS A 393 10.33 -11.74 -26.83
N ILE A 394 10.86 -11.44 -25.64
CA ILE A 394 10.27 -10.49 -24.70
C ILE A 394 11.20 -9.28 -24.61
N PHE A 395 10.62 -8.09 -24.68
CA PHE A 395 11.36 -6.85 -24.46
C PHE A 395 10.44 -5.80 -23.85
N SER A 396 11.03 -4.82 -23.19
CA SER A 396 10.36 -3.63 -22.69
C SER A 396 10.86 -2.38 -23.41
N LEU A 397 9.97 -1.40 -23.50
CA LEU A 397 10.28 -0.04 -23.94
C LEU A 397 9.97 0.93 -22.79
N ASP A 398 10.91 1.79 -22.44
CA ASP A 398 10.71 2.87 -21.46
C ASP A 398 10.74 4.22 -22.17
N VAL A 399 9.72 5.05 -21.93
CA VAL A 399 9.58 6.37 -22.53
C VAL A 399 10.46 7.39 -21.80
N CYS A 400 11.38 8.01 -22.54
CA CYS A 400 12.27 9.03 -22.00
C CYS A 400 11.50 10.31 -21.61
N SER A 401 11.42 10.57 -20.30
CA SER A 401 10.88 11.84 -19.74
C SER A 401 9.49 12.21 -20.25
N LEU A 402 8.57 11.24 -20.29
CA LEU A 402 7.23 11.36 -20.87
C LEU A 402 6.56 12.72 -20.60
N PHE A 403 6.30 13.10 -19.35
CA PHE A 403 5.53 14.30 -18.99
C PHE A 403 6.06 15.62 -19.60
N THR A 404 7.38 15.81 -19.65
CA THR A 404 7.96 17.05 -20.20
C THR A 404 7.91 17.09 -21.73
N ASN A 405 7.77 15.92 -22.35
CA ASN A 405 7.80 15.69 -23.79
C ASN A 405 6.42 15.55 -24.43
N VAL A 406 5.35 15.46 -23.64
CA VAL A 406 3.96 15.51 -24.14
C VAL A 406 3.70 16.86 -24.82
N PRO A 407 3.39 16.88 -26.14
CA PRO A 407 2.98 18.09 -26.83
C PRO A 407 1.55 18.47 -26.40
N LEU A 408 1.43 19.47 -25.54
CA LEU A 408 0.18 19.77 -24.84
C LEU A 408 -0.98 20.09 -25.81
N VAL A 409 -0.77 21.01 -26.75
CA VAL A 409 -1.83 21.48 -27.66
C VAL A 409 -2.31 20.34 -28.56
N GLU A 410 -1.37 19.60 -29.17
CA GLU A 410 -1.66 18.43 -30.00
C GLU A 410 -2.47 17.37 -29.24
N THR A 411 -2.08 17.07 -28.01
CA THR A 411 -2.77 16.09 -27.17
C THR A 411 -4.21 16.52 -26.86
N VAL A 412 -4.41 17.80 -26.55
CA VAL A 412 -5.75 18.35 -26.26
C VAL A 412 -6.61 18.36 -27.53
N ASP A 413 -6.03 18.69 -28.67
CA ASP A 413 -6.72 18.70 -29.96
C ASP A 413 -7.15 17.29 -30.37
N TYR A 414 -6.28 16.29 -30.20
CA TYR A 414 -6.63 14.89 -30.41
C TYR A 414 -7.77 14.44 -29.49
N LEU A 415 -7.69 14.73 -28.19
CA LEU A 415 -8.75 14.40 -27.23
C LEU A 415 -10.10 14.98 -27.63
N CYS A 416 -10.14 16.27 -27.97
CA CYS A 416 -11.36 16.96 -28.37
C CYS A 416 -11.91 16.39 -29.68
N GLY A 417 -11.03 16.13 -30.65
CA GLY A 417 -11.38 15.47 -31.91
C GLY A 417 -11.96 14.07 -31.71
N TYR A 418 -11.40 13.28 -30.80
CA TYR A 418 -11.88 11.95 -30.46
C TYR A 418 -13.27 11.96 -29.83
N ILE A 419 -13.49 12.85 -28.84
CA ILE A 419 -14.81 13.04 -28.21
C ILE A 419 -15.86 13.37 -29.28
N ARG A 420 -15.51 14.22 -30.24
CA ARG A 420 -16.38 14.60 -31.35
C ARG A 420 -16.64 13.44 -32.31
N SER A 421 -15.61 12.71 -32.74
CA SER A 421 -15.75 11.62 -33.73
C SER A 421 -16.57 10.45 -33.20
N GLU A 422 -16.38 10.11 -31.92
CA GLU A 422 -17.10 9.02 -31.26
C GLU A 422 -18.45 9.45 -30.67
N GLY A 423 -18.82 10.74 -30.79
CA GLY A 423 -20.08 11.27 -30.27
C GLY A 423 -20.22 11.17 -28.75
N LEU A 424 -19.11 11.24 -28.01
CA LEU A 424 -19.11 11.10 -26.55
C LEU A 424 -19.65 12.37 -25.88
N ASN A 425 -20.63 12.22 -25.01
CA ASN A 425 -21.18 13.34 -24.26
C ASN A 425 -20.44 13.54 -22.92
N VAL A 426 -19.58 14.56 -22.87
CA VAL A 426 -18.86 14.97 -21.66
C VAL A 426 -19.53 16.13 -20.91
N GLY A 427 -20.74 16.55 -21.32
CA GLY A 427 -21.49 17.62 -20.66
C GLY A 427 -20.93 19.04 -20.85
N LEU A 428 -19.91 19.21 -21.70
CA LEU A 428 -19.29 20.50 -22.01
C LEU A 428 -19.15 20.68 -23.52
N PRO A 429 -19.35 21.90 -24.04
CA PRO A 429 -18.95 22.25 -25.40
C PRO A 429 -17.44 22.07 -25.58
N GLU A 430 -17.02 21.67 -26.78
CA GLU A 430 -15.63 21.38 -27.09
C GLU A 430 -14.68 22.57 -26.83
N ASP A 431 -15.04 23.77 -27.29
CA ASP A 431 -14.24 24.98 -27.08
C ASP A 431 -14.06 25.30 -25.59
N ALA A 432 -15.14 25.10 -24.80
CA ALA A 432 -15.09 25.30 -23.36
C ALA A 432 -14.17 24.26 -22.70
N LEU A 433 -14.29 22.98 -23.08
CA LEU A 433 -13.43 21.91 -22.59
C LEU A 433 -11.96 22.18 -22.89
N LYS A 434 -11.63 22.47 -24.15
CA LYS A 434 -10.27 22.80 -24.60
C LYS A 434 -9.70 23.98 -23.81
N GLN A 435 -10.48 25.06 -23.66
CA GLN A 435 -10.06 26.23 -22.89
C GLN A 435 -9.79 25.90 -21.41
N LEU A 436 -10.65 25.09 -20.78
CA LEU A 436 -10.51 24.71 -19.38
C LEU A 436 -9.24 23.86 -19.16
N ILE A 437 -8.98 22.89 -20.04
CA ILE A 437 -7.77 22.05 -19.98
C ILE A 437 -6.53 22.94 -20.11
N LEU A 438 -6.46 23.78 -21.15
CA LEU A 438 -5.31 24.66 -21.37
C LEU A 438 -5.11 25.67 -20.23
N THR A 439 -6.19 26.16 -19.62
CA THR A 439 -6.09 27.07 -18.45
C THR A 439 -5.42 26.38 -17.25
N CYS A 440 -5.61 25.08 -17.08
CA CYS A 440 -5.01 24.29 -16.00
C CYS A 440 -3.56 23.87 -16.25
N THR A 441 -3.13 23.79 -17.50
CA THR A 441 -1.88 23.11 -17.88
C THR A 441 -0.88 24.00 -18.61
N GLN A 442 -1.34 25.02 -19.35
CA GLN A 442 -0.49 25.90 -20.12
C GLN A 442 -0.13 27.15 -19.33
N ASN A 443 1.12 27.61 -19.45
CA ASN A 443 1.59 28.88 -18.88
C ASN A 443 1.45 28.97 -17.35
N VAL A 444 1.57 27.84 -16.66
CA VAL A 444 1.40 27.72 -15.21
C VAL A 444 2.51 28.49 -14.50
N GLN A 445 2.13 29.48 -13.70
CA GLN A 445 3.05 30.23 -12.83
C GLN A 445 3.42 29.40 -11.60
N PHE A 446 4.71 29.37 -11.26
CA PHE A 446 5.22 28.69 -10.07
C PHE A 446 6.41 29.43 -9.44
N GLN A 447 6.82 29.00 -8.25
CA GLN A 447 7.92 29.59 -7.50
C GLN A 447 8.96 28.55 -7.07
N ILE A 448 10.22 28.97 -7.06
CA ILE A 448 11.34 28.28 -6.40
C ILE A 448 12.27 29.31 -5.77
N ASP A 449 12.64 29.10 -4.51
CA ASP A 449 13.56 29.97 -3.76
C ASP A 449 13.23 31.47 -3.89
N GLY A 450 11.96 31.82 -3.70
CA GLY A 450 11.49 33.20 -3.83
C GLY A 450 11.28 33.69 -5.27
N LYS A 451 11.93 33.08 -6.27
CA LYS A 451 11.86 33.48 -7.69
C LYS A 451 10.69 32.84 -8.42
N ARG A 452 10.04 33.60 -9.31
CA ARG A 452 8.88 33.15 -10.09
C ARG A 452 9.26 32.75 -11.51
N TYR A 453 8.59 31.71 -12.00
CA TYR A 453 8.79 31.12 -13.31
C TYR A 453 7.43 30.75 -13.92
N ARG A 454 7.45 30.44 -15.21
CA ARG A 454 6.32 29.90 -15.95
C ARG A 454 6.72 28.65 -16.72
N GLN A 455 5.87 27.65 -16.69
CA GLN A 455 5.96 26.51 -17.60
C GLN A 455 5.13 26.79 -18.84
N LYS A 456 5.79 26.94 -20.00
CA LYS A 456 5.14 27.27 -21.28
C LYS A 456 4.57 26.06 -22.00
N ASP A 457 5.27 24.93 -21.88
CA ASP A 457 4.98 23.71 -22.62
C ASP A 457 5.33 22.45 -21.81
N GLY A 458 4.84 21.31 -22.27
CA GLY A 458 4.85 20.05 -21.54
C GLY A 458 3.82 20.03 -20.43
N VAL A 459 3.71 18.88 -19.78
CA VAL A 459 2.73 18.66 -18.71
C VAL A 459 3.46 18.61 -17.38
N ALA A 460 3.02 19.41 -16.42
CA ALA A 460 3.67 19.51 -15.12
C ALA A 460 3.59 18.18 -14.35
N MET A 461 4.74 17.63 -13.95
CA MET A 461 4.80 16.52 -13.01
C MET A 461 4.27 16.99 -11.65
N GLY A 462 3.05 16.60 -11.29
CA GLY A 462 2.34 17.08 -10.09
C GLY A 462 1.00 17.78 -10.37
N SER A 463 0.69 18.04 -11.66
CA SER A 463 -0.66 18.44 -12.07
C SER A 463 -1.64 17.25 -11.98
N PRO A 464 -2.87 17.46 -11.47
CA PRO A 464 -3.91 16.42 -11.49
C PRO A 464 -4.26 15.90 -12.89
N LEU A 465 -4.19 16.77 -13.92
CA LEU A 465 -4.41 16.40 -15.32
C LEU A 465 -3.20 15.70 -15.94
N GLY A 466 -2.07 15.71 -15.24
CA GLY A 466 -0.79 15.29 -15.81
C GLY A 466 -0.80 13.86 -16.34
N PRO A 467 -1.11 12.88 -15.47
CA PRO A 467 -1.17 11.48 -15.86
C PRO A 467 -2.20 11.21 -16.96
N LEU A 468 -3.36 11.86 -16.90
CA LEU A 468 -4.43 11.68 -17.89
C LEU A 468 -4.00 12.11 -19.29
N LEU A 469 -3.40 13.30 -19.43
CA LEU A 469 -2.92 13.79 -20.73
C LEU A 469 -1.75 12.97 -21.26
N ALA A 470 -0.83 12.54 -20.39
CA ALA A 470 0.26 11.66 -20.79
C ALA A 470 -0.25 10.31 -21.31
N ASP A 471 -1.26 9.73 -20.65
CA ASP A 471 -1.86 8.46 -21.06
C ASP A 471 -2.62 8.60 -22.39
N ILE A 472 -3.36 9.71 -22.58
CA ILE A 472 -4.05 10.01 -23.85
C ILE A 472 -3.05 10.19 -24.99
N PHE A 473 -1.95 10.92 -24.78
CA PHE A 473 -0.92 11.09 -25.79
C PHE A 473 -0.30 9.75 -26.19
N MET A 474 0.04 8.89 -25.22
CA MET A 474 0.54 7.55 -25.54
C MET A 474 -0.51 6.72 -26.28
N ALA A 475 -1.78 6.79 -25.88
CA ALA A 475 -2.86 6.07 -26.55
C ALA A 475 -3.13 6.57 -27.98
N MET A 476 -2.91 7.86 -28.26
CA MET A 476 -2.90 8.40 -29.62
C MET A 476 -1.83 7.73 -30.47
N LEU A 477 -0.59 7.62 -29.95
CA LEU A 477 0.50 6.95 -30.67
C LEU A 477 0.21 5.46 -30.88
N GLU A 478 -0.37 4.78 -29.87
CA GLU A 478 -0.79 3.37 -29.96
C GLU A 478 -1.82 3.12 -31.07
N ARG A 479 -2.73 4.07 -31.28
CA ARG A 479 -3.75 4.00 -32.34
C ARG A 479 -3.23 4.42 -33.71
N THR A 480 -2.06 5.05 -33.78
CA THR A 480 -1.50 5.62 -35.01
C THR A 480 -0.13 5.02 -35.33
N THR A 481 0.96 5.63 -34.87
CA THR A 481 2.32 5.32 -35.30
C THR A 481 2.91 4.06 -34.66
N LEU A 482 2.44 3.64 -33.48
CA LEU A 482 2.86 2.40 -32.82
C LEU A 482 1.98 1.20 -33.18
N ARG A 483 0.94 1.39 -34.00
CA ARG A 483 -0.04 0.35 -34.33
C ARG A 483 0.61 -0.89 -34.93
N GLY A 484 1.61 -0.71 -35.80
CA GLY A 484 2.34 -1.81 -36.43
C GLY A 484 3.08 -2.70 -35.40
N ILE A 485 3.68 -2.10 -34.37
CA ILE A 485 4.34 -2.86 -33.30
C ILE A 485 3.31 -3.68 -32.52
N ILE A 486 2.15 -3.08 -32.21
CA ILE A 486 1.07 -3.72 -31.46
C ILE A 486 0.50 -4.90 -32.24
N ASP A 487 0.19 -4.71 -33.52
CA ASP A 487 -0.42 -5.74 -34.36
C ASP A 487 0.53 -6.93 -34.60
N ASN A 488 1.84 -6.69 -34.58
CA ASN A 488 2.86 -7.74 -34.67
C ASN A 488 3.26 -8.37 -33.33
N SER A 489 2.63 -7.95 -32.23
CA SER A 489 2.93 -8.46 -30.88
C SER A 489 1.87 -9.46 -30.43
N ALA A 490 2.30 -10.63 -29.94
CA ALA A 490 1.44 -11.57 -29.23
C ALA A 490 0.92 -10.99 -27.89
N LEU A 491 1.68 -10.06 -27.30
CA LEU A 491 1.26 -9.26 -26.16
C LEU A 491 1.85 -7.86 -26.30
N TYR A 492 1.02 -6.83 -26.14
CA TYR A 492 1.45 -5.46 -25.91
C TYR A 492 0.66 -4.89 -24.74
N LYS A 493 1.37 -4.42 -23.70
CA LYS A 493 0.77 -3.77 -22.53
C LYS A 493 1.63 -2.60 -22.09
N ARG A 494 0.98 -1.51 -21.70
CA ARG A 494 1.64 -0.29 -21.20
C ARG A 494 1.15 0.06 -19.82
N TYR A 495 2.03 0.54 -18.95
CA TYR A 495 1.67 1.20 -17.71
C TYR A 495 2.39 2.54 -17.68
N MET A 496 1.66 3.64 -17.93
CA MET A 496 2.25 4.97 -18.10
C MET A 496 3.36 4.99 -19.16
N ASP A 497 4.63 5.09 -18.73
CA ASP A 497 5.86 5.15 -19.52
C ASP A 497 6.52 3.78 -19.77
N ASP A 498 6.16 2.75 -19.00
CA ASP A 498 6.69 1.40 -19.12
C ASP A 498 5.83 0.55 -20.09
N ILE A 499 6.41 0.03 -21.17
CA ILE A 499 5.74 -0.86 -22.14
C ILE A 499 6.42 -2.23 -22.11
N ILE A 500 5.64 -3.30 -22.19
CA ILE A 500 6.13 -4.67 -22.42
C ILE A 500 5.50 -5.27 -23.67
N CYS A 501 6.37 -5.88 -24.48
CA CYS A 501 6.03 -6.52 -25.74
C CYS A 501 6.50 -7.98 -25.75
N VAL A 502 5.70 -8.84 -26.36
CA VAL A 502 6.08 -10.21 -26.71
C VAL A 502 5.83 -10.39 -28.20
N VAL A 503 6.90 -10.69 -28.94
CA VAL A 503 6.86 -10.82 -30.41
C VAL A 503 7.42 -12.16 -30.84
N ASP A 504 7.13 -12.57 -32.06
CA ASP A 504 7.72 -13.76 -32.67
C ASP A 504 9.26 -13.68 -32.70
N GLU A 505 9.95 -14.81 -32.54
CA GLU A 505 11.41 -14.87 -32.53
C GLU A 505 12.04 -14.40 -33.85
N THR A 506 11.32 -14.47 -34.97
CA THR A 506 11.77 -13.98 -36.27
C THR A 506 11.87 -12.44 -36.35
N MET A 507 11.20 -11.72 -35.46
CA MET A 507 11.20 -10.26 -35.47
C MET A 507 12.54 -9.68 -35.02
N ASP A 508 12.98 -8.61 -35.70
CA ASP A 508 14.16 -7.83 -35.31
C ASP A 508 13.79 -6.72 -34.33
N LEU A 509 14.29 -6.86 -33.09
CA LEU A 509 14.04 -5.91 -32.01
C LEU A 509 14.63 -4.52 -32.31
N ASN A 510 15.74 -4.43 -33.06
CA ASN A 510 16.35 -3.14 -33.39
C ASN A 510 15.49 -2.38 -34.41
N CYS A 511 14.86 -3.10 -35.35
CA CYS A 511 13.89 -2.52 -36.28
C CYS A 511 12.67 -2.00 -35.53
N LEU A 512 12.06 -2.80 -34.66
CA LEU A 512 10.92 -2.38 -33.83
C LEU A 512 11.28 -1.18 -32.93
N PHE A 513 12.49 -1.17 -32.36
CA PHE A 513 12.98 -0.06 -31.56
C PHE A 513 13.18 1.22 -32.38
N ALA A 514 13.71 1.10 -33.60
CA ALA A 514 13.84 2.22 -34.52
C ALA A 514 12.47 2.75 -34.98
N GLU A 515 11.48 1.88 -35.19
CA GLU A 515 10.09 2.27 -35.47
C GLU A 515 9.47 3.02 -34.29
N ALA A 516 9.64 2.51 -33.06
CA ALA A 516 9.15 3.19 -31.86
C ALA A 516 9.74 4.61 -31.72
N ASN A 517 11.04 4.79 -31.96
CA ASN A 517 11.69 6.11 -31.92
C ASN A 517 11.31 7.03 -33.10
N LYS A 518 10.63 6.51 -34.13
CA LYS A 518 10.04 7.35 -35.19
C LYS A 518 8.59 7.74 -34.88
N ALA A 519 8.00 7.24 -33.79
CA ALA A 519 6.59 7.43 -33.49
C ALA A 519 6.20 8.90 -33.33
N HIS A 520 7.09 9.73 -32.76
CA HIS A 520 6.87 11.17 -32.60
C HIS A 520 8.19 11.92 -32.35
N PRO A 521 8.44 13.11 -32.96
CA PRO A 521 9.72 13.83 -32.84
C PRO A 521 10.08 14.28 -31.42
N ASN A 522 9.09 14.52 -30.56
CA ASN A 522 9.33 14.89 -29.16
C ASN A 522 9.57 13.68 -28.23
N LEU A 523 9.42 12.44 -28.71
CA LEU A 523 9.42 11.24 -27.89
C LEU A 523 10.56 10.31 -28.28
N ASN A 524 11.26 9.79 -27.28
CA ASN A 524 12.27 8.75 -27.48
C ASN A 524 12.00 7.60 -26.52
N PHE A 525 12.40 6.40 -26.93
CA PHE A 525 12.28 5.17 -26.15
C PHE A 525 13.67 4.62 -25.83
N THR A 526 13.76 3.83 -24.77
CA THR A 526 14.89 2.93 -24.53
C THR A 526 14.41 1.48 -24.60
N LEU A 527 15.28 0.57 -25.03
CA LEU A 527 14.98 -0.85 -25.19
C LEU A 527 15.71 -1.67 -24.12
N GLU A 528 14.97 -2.52 -23.42
CA GLU A 528 15.53 -3.58 -22.57
C GLU A 528 15.00 -4.94 -23.06
N ALA A 529 15.90 -5.77 -23.60
CA ALA A 529 15.56 -7.11 -24.05
C ALA A 529 15.77 -8.14 -22.93
N GLU A 530 15.03 -9.24 -22.99
CA GLU A 530 15.23 -10.39 -22.12
C GLU A 530 16.70 -10.83 -22.13
N LYS A 531 17.28 -10.98 -20.93
CA LYS A 531 18.66 -11.42 -20.74
C LYS A 531 18.69 -12.62 -19.80
N ASP A 532 19.44 -13.65 -20.16
CA ASP A 532 19.57 -14.87 -19.37
C ASP A 532 18.21 -15.51 -19.01
N ARG A 533 17.23 -15.42 -19.94
CA ARG A 533 15.84 -15.87 -19.77
C ARG A 533 15.06 -15.12 -18.69
N GLN A 534 15.48 -13.90 -18.37
CA GLN A 534 14.87 -13.05 -17.35
C GLN A 534 14.61 -11.64 -17.88
N ILE A 535 13.48 -11.08 -17.46
CA ILE A 535 13.16 -9.66 -17.62
C ILE A 535 12.27 -9.21 -16.47
N SER A 536 12.36 -7.94 -16.09
CA SER A 536 11.43 -7.36 -15.11
C SER A 536 10.49 -6.37 -15.76
N PHE A 537 9.23 -6.41 -15.37
CA PHE A 537 8.24 -5.41 -15.75
C PHE A 537 7.42 -5.00 -14.53
N LEU A 538 7.32 -3.69 -14.30
CA LEU A 538 6.73 -3.11 -13.09
C LEU A 538 7.38 -3.70 -11.81
N ASP A 539 6.59 -4.45 -11.07
CA ASP A 539 6.87 -5.05 -9.76
C ASP A 539 7.07 -6.57 -9.87
N VAL A 540 7.17 -7.11 -11.09
CA VAL A 540 7.22 -8.55 -11.40
C VAL A 540 8.55 -8.91 -12.05
N ALA A 541 9.21 -9.91 -11.51
CA ALA A 541 10.34 -10.59 -12.15
C ALA A 541 9.79 -11.78 -12.93
N LEU A 542 10.08 -11.82 -14.23
CA LEU A 542 9.66 -12.89 -15.13
C LEU A 542 10.88 -13.73 -15.48
N ASN A 543 10.81 -15.02 -15.17
CA ASN A 543 11.82 -15.99 -15.60
C ASN A 543 11.15 -17.00 -16.53
N ARG A 544 11.67 -17.13 -17.75
CA ARG A 544 11.20 -18.11 -18.73
C ARG A 544 11.64 -19.51 -18.32
N ARG A 545 10.66 -20.41 -18.22
CA ARG A 545 10.87 -21.85 -17.98
C ARG A 545 11.19 -22.57 -19.29
N THR A 546 11.68 -23.80 -19.17
CA THR A 546 12.05 -24.64 -20.33
C THR A 546 10.87 -25.01 -21.21
N ASP A 547 9.65 -25.02 -20.67
CA ASP A 547 8.39 -25.29 -21.38
C ASP A 547 7.74 -24.02 -21.99
N GLY A 548 8.45 -22.89 -21.95
CA GLY A 548 7.95 -21.60 -22.43
C GLY A 548 6.97 -20.89 -21.49
N SER A 549 6.60 -21.48 -20.34
CA SER A 549 5.80 -20.79 -19.32
C SER A 549 6.64 -19.78 -18.53
N LEU A 550 5.96 -18.80 -17.90
CA LEU A 550 6.62 -17.76 -17.10
C LEU A 550 6.52 -18.06 -15.59
N GLN A 551 7.66 -18.28 -14.95
CA GLN A 551 7.77 -18.18 -13.49
C GLN A 551 7.72 -16.71 -13.10
N ARG A 552 6.97 -16.38 -12.04
CA ARG A 552 6.81 -15.00 -11.57
C ARG A 552 7.30 -14.85 -10.14
N GLY A 553 8.09 -13.82 -9.90
CA GLY A 553 8.51 -13.39 -8.56
C GLY A 553 8.30 -11.89 -8.36
N ILE A 554 8.51 -11.40 -7.14
CA ILE A 554 8.49 -9.95 -6.88
C ILE A 554 9.81 -9.34 -7.33
N HIS A 555 9.76 -8.44 -8.31
CA HIS A 555 10.91 -7.61 -8.66
C HIS A 555 11.07 -6.46 -7.66
N ARG A 556 12.31 -6.21 -7.24
CA ARG A 556 12.69 -5.09 -6.38
C ARG A 556 13.83 -4.34 -7.05
N LYS A 557 13.60 -3.07 -7.39
CA LYS A 557 14.64 -2.21 -7.98
C LYS A 557 15.85 -2.12 -7.06
N GLY A 558 17.06 -1.94 -7.60
CA GLY A 558 18.29 -1.83 -6.80
C GLY A 558 18.28 -0.69 -5.76
N THR A 559 17.44 0.34 -5.95
CA THR A 559 17.20 1.43 -4.98
C THR A 559 16.36 1.02 -3.77
N TRP A 560 15.71 -0.14 -3.82
CA TRP A 560 14.87 -0.60 -2.71
C TRP A 560 15.75 -1.10 -1.56
N ASN A 561 15.69 -0.40 -0.43
CA ASN A 561 16.50 -0.67 0.74
C ASN A 561 15.75 -1.38 1.87
N GLY A 562 14.55 -1.92 1.61
CA GLY A 562 13.83 -2.68 2.64
C GLY A 562 13.19 -1.85 3.75
N GLN A 563 13.19 -0.52 3.65
CA GLN A 563 12.56 0.34 4.65
C GLN A 563 11.03 0.26 4.54
N TYR A 564 10.39 -0.12 5.64
CA TYR A 564 8.95 -0.02 5.83
C TYR A 564 8.65 0.88 7.03
N THR A 565 7.36 1.06 7.35
CA THR A 565 6.98 1.74 8.60
C THR A 565 7.50 0.93 9.78
N HIS A 566 8.50 1.48 10.48
CA HIS A 566 9.10 0.87 11.65
C HIS A 566 8.06 0.50 12.72
N PHE A 567 8.21 -0.66 13.38
CA PHE A 567 7.21 -1.16 14.32
C PHE A 567 6.98 -0.22 15.53
N PHE A 568 7.98 0.56 15.93
CA PHE A 568 7.85 1.53 17.02
C PHE A 568 7.32 2.91 16.60
N SER A 569 7.02 3.10 15.30
CA SER A 569 6.38 4.34 14.83
C SER A 569 5.02 4.54 15.49
N TYR A 570 4.72 5.78 15.88
CA TYR A 570 3.49 6.16 16.57
C TYR A 570 2.31 6.29 15.58
N VAL A 571 1.92 5.14 15.04
CA VAL A 571 0.79 4.98 14.11
C VAL A 571 -0.15 3.87 14.61
N PRO A 572 -1.43 3.87 14.19
CA PRO A 572 -2.39 2.82 14.56
C PRO A 572 -1.85 1.42 14.29
N LEU A 573 -2.17 0.47 15.18
CA LEU A 573 -1.78 -0.93 14.97
C LEU A 573 -2.42 -1.49 13.68
N ARG A 574 -3.56 -0.91 13.26
CA ARG A 574 -4.18 -1.10 11.94
C ARG A 574 -3.24 -0.94 10.77
N GLN A 575 -2.42 0.10 10.75
CA GLN A 575 -1.50 0.33 9.64
C GLN A 575 -0.40 -0.73 9.61
N LYS A 576 0.13 -1.10 10.78
CA LYS A 576 1.16 -2.15 10.94
C LYS A 576 0.64 -3.54 10.51
N ARG A 577 -0.57 -3.92 10.94
CA ARG A 577 -1.20 -5.21 10.51
C ARG A 577 -1.53 -5.21 9.02
N ASN A 578 -1.99 -4.08 8.49
CA ASN A 578 -2.29 -3.95 7.06
C ASN A 578 -1.04 -4.02 6.21
N LEU A 579 0.09 -3.46 6.65
CA LEU A 579 1.36 -3.60 5.93
C LEU A 579 1.71 -5.08 5.71
N VAL A 580 1.71 -5.89 6.79
CA VAL A 580 2.01 -7.33 6.70
C VAL A 580 1.03 -8.02 5.74
N ARG A 581 -0.26 -7.77 5.88
CA ARG A 581 -1.30 -8.36 5.02
C ARG A 581 -1.16 -7.96 3.56
N SER A 582 -0.90 -6.69 3.28
CA SER A 582 -0.76 -6.19 1.91
C SER A 582 0.48 -6.76 1.22
N LEU A 583 1.60 -6.89 1.93
CA LEU A 583 2.81 -7.54 1.39
C LEU A 583 2.56 -9.02 1.11
N THR A 584 1.90 -9.71 2.04
CA THR A 584 1.52 -11.13 1.88
C THR A 584 0.57 -11.31 0.68
N HIS A 585 -0.48 -10.50 0.59
CA HIS A 585 -1.43 -10.54 -0.51
C HIS A 585 -0.75 -10.23 -1.86
N ARG A 586 0.17 -9.26 -1.90
CA ARG A 586 0.96 -8.95 -3.09
C ARG A 586 1.78 -10.18 -3.53
N ALA A 587 2.48 -10.83 -2.61
CA ALA A 587 3.25 -12.04 -2.90
C ALA A 587 2.37 -13.15 -3.48
N MET A 588 1.22 -13.42 -2.87
CA MET A 588 0.29 -14.46 -3.31
C MET A 588 -0.35 -14.16 -4.68
N ARG A 589 -0.56 -12.88 -5.01
CA ARG A 589 -1.13 -12.47 -6.29
C ARG A 589 -0.11 -12.50 -7.44
N ILE A 590 1.15 -12.14 -7.16
CA ILE A 590 2.19 -11.99 -8.18
C ILE A 590 2.95 -13.30 -8.40
N CYS A 591 3.42 -13.93 -7.31
CA CYS A 591 4.31 -15.08 -7.41
C CYS A 591 3.60 -16.31 -8.01
N THR A 592 4.36 -17.12 -8.74
CA THR A 592 3.95 -18.51 -9.02
C THR A 592 4.16 -19.38 -7.78
N ASP A 593 3.47 -20.52 -7.69
CA ASP A 593 3.42 -21.37 -6.50
C ASP A 593 4.81 -21.77 -5.97
N ASP A 594 5.75 -22.01 -6.88
CA ASP A 594 7.16 -22.32 -6.62
C ASP A 594 7.98 -21.16 -6.02
N MET A 595 7.51 -19.91 -6.16
CA MET A 595 8.19 -18.72 -5.65
C MET A 595 7.56 -18.16 -4.36
N ILE A 596 6.36 -18.63 -3.99
CA ILE A 596 5.63 -18.09 -2.82
C ILE A 596 6.42 -18.30 -1.53
N GLU A 597 6.92 -19.51 -1.26
CA GLU A 597 7.61 -19.79 0.01
C GLU A 597 8.91 -18.97 0.14
N THR A 598 9.68 -18.85 -0.94
CA THR A 598 10.88 -18.02 -1.01
C THR A 598 10.57 -16.57 -0.65
N GLU A 599 9.48 -16.04 -1.21
CA GLU A 599 9.02 -14.68 -0.95
C GLU A 599 8.49 -14.51 0.49
N MET A 600 7.79 -15.50 1.04
CA MET A 600 7.34 -15.47 2.44
C MET A 600 8.50 -15.44 3.43
N VAL A 601 9.53 -16.27 3.22
CA VAL A 601 10.76 -16.26 4.03
C VAL A 601 11.44 -14.89 3.95
N PHE A 602 11.52 -14.31 2.76
CA PHE A 602 12.04 -12.97 2.56
C PHE A 602 11.26 -11.91 3.35
N LEU A 603 9.92 -11.94 3.28
CA LEU A 603 9.06 -10.98 3.98
C LEU A 603 9.22 -11.07 5.50
N ARG A 604 9.37 -12.28 6.05
CA ARG A 604 9.63 -12.47 7.49
C ARG A 604 10.93 -11.80 7.92
N ARG A 605 12.00 -12.00 7.16
CA ARG A 605 13.30 -11.39 7.41
C ARG A 605 13.22 -9.87 7.36
N ILE A 606 12.67 -9.29 6.29
CA ILE A 606 12.64 -7.83 6.13
C ILE A 606 11.74 -7.13 7.15
N LEU A 607 10.62 -7.75 7.55
CA LEU A 607 9.76 -7.20 8.60
C LEU A 607 10.47 -7.25 9.96
N ALA A 608 11.24 -8.30 10.24
CA ALA A 608 12.06 -8.38 11.46
C ALA A 608 13.14 -7.28 11.49
N GLU A 609 13.77 -6.96 10.35
CA GLU A 609 14.70 -5.82 10.22
C GLU A 609 14.02 -4.46 10.51
N ASN A 610 12.71 -4.36 10.30
CA ASN A 610 11.90 -3.18 10.64
C ASN A 610 11.28 -3.26 12.06
N ALA A 611 11.88 -4.08 12.93
CA ALA A 611 11.48 -4.34 14.32
C ALA A 611 10.09 -4.96 14.53
N TYR A 612 9.48 -5.57 13.51
CA TYR A 612 8.21 -6.26 13.70
C TYR A 612 8.41 -7.54 14.52
N PRO A 613 7.62 -7.77 15.58
CA PRO A 613 7.66 -9.02 16.32
C PRO A 613 7.28 -10.20 15.43
N VAL A 614 8.05 -11.29 15.47
CA VAL A 614 7.80 -12.50 14.67
C VAL A 614 6.37 -13.00 14.83
N GLN A 615 5.86 -13.06 16.07
CA GLN A 615 4.49 -13.48 16.36
C GLN A 615 3.43 -12.57 15.73
N PHE A 616 3.72 -11.27 15.60
CA PHE A 616 2.83 -10.33 14.93
C PHE A 616 2.81 -10.60 13.42
N VAL A 617 3.99 -10.81 12.83
CA VAL A 617 4.13 -11.13 11.40
C VAL A 617 3.43 -12.44 11.07
N ASP A 618 3.74 -13.53 11.78
CA ASP A 618 3.14 -14.85 11.57
C ASP A 618 1.61 -14.79 11.59
N LYS A 619 1.05 -14.14 12.61
CA LYS A 619 -0.40 -14.03 12.79
C LYS A 619 -1.09 -13.32 11.62
N TYR A 620 -0.44 -12.32 11.01
CA TYR A 620 -1.05 -11.50 9.96
C TYR A 620 -0.62 -11.88 8.54
N MET A 621 0.33 -12.82 8.40
CA MET A 621 0.61 -13.53 7.15
C MET A 621 -0.37 -14.68 6.89
N GLU A 622 -1.00 -15.23 7.93
CA GLU A 622 -2.10 -16.19 7.76
C GLU A 622 -3.25 -15.52 6.99
N LEU A 623 -3.43 -15.90 5.71
CA LEU A 623 -4.51 -15.40 4.88
C LEU A 623 -5.84 -15.78 5.54
N THR A 624 -6.62 -14.75 5.87
CA THR A 624 -8.01 -14.93 6.27
C THR A 624 -8.84 -14.65 5.04
N GLU A 625 -9.64 -15.62 4.60
CA GLU A 625 -10.60 -15.38 3.53
C GLU A 625 -11.43 -14.14 3.89
N PRO A 626 -11.60 -13.20 2.94
CA PRO A 626 -12.48 -12.07 3.17
C PRO A 626 -13.85 -12.64 3.51
N LYS A 627 -14.37 -12.29 4.70
CA LYS A 627 -15.75 -12.63 5.03
C LYS A 627 -16.62 -11.96 3.97
N ASN A 628 -17.38 -12.76 3.21
CA ASN A 628 -18.42 -12.25 2.32
C ASN A 628 -19.34 -11.36 3.16
N LYS A 629 -19.20 -10.05 3.00
CA LYS A 629 -20.16 -9.11 3.54
C LYS A 629 -21.39 -9.25 2.66
N LEU A 630 -22.50 -9.68 3.26
CA LEU A 630 -23.82 -9.54 2.65
C LEU A 630 -23.97 -8.07 2.21
N LEU A 631 -24.34 -7.87 0.94
CA LEU A 631 -24.67 -6.56 0.41
C LEU A 631 -25.81 -5.99 1.25
N SER A 632 -25.49 -5.05 2.13
CA SER A 632 -26.49 -4.20 2.79
C SER A 632 -26.70 -2.96 1.94
N ALA A 633 -27.83 -2.26 2.14
CA ALA A 633 -28.06 -0.93 1.58
C ALA A 633 -26.82 -0.03 1.76
N GLU A 634 -26.55 0.83 0.76
CA GLU A 634 -25.49 1.82 0.84
C GLU A 634 -25.70 2.69 2.08
N LYS A 635 -24.67 2.75 2.93
CA LYS A 635 -24.68 3.60 4.12
C LYS A 635 -23.94 4.88 3.82
N ASN A 636 -24.58 6.03 4.06
CA ASN A 636 -23.89 7.31 4.08
C ASN A 636 -22.75 7.23 5.10
N SER A 637 -21.53 7.30 4.59
CA SER A 637 -20.33 7.13 5.40
C SER A 637 -19.90 8.48 5.96
N VAL A 638 -19.95 8.61 7.28
CA VAL A 638 -19.52 9.81 7.99
C VAL A 638 -18.05 9.66 8.39
N CYS A 639 -17.24 10.71 8.21
CA CYS A 639 -15.81 10.68 8.52
C CYS A 639 -15.37 11.87 9.39
N MET A 640 -14.39 11.61 10.25
CA MET A 640 -13.74 12.63 11.09
C MET A 640 -12.25 12.29 11.19
N THR A 641 -11.40 13.30 11.00
CA THR A 641 -9.95 13.10 11.00
C THR A 641 -9.34 13.68 12.29
N LEU A 642 -8.88 12.81 13.17
CA LEU A 642 -8.25 13.20 14.43
C LEU A 642 -6.75 12.86 14.44
N ALA A 643 -5.96 13.72 15.09
CA ALA A 643 -4.55 13.45 15.35
C ALA A 643 -4.41 12.24 16.30
N TYR A 644 -3.75 11.17 15.83
CA TYR A 644 -3.66 9.92 16.57
C TYR A 644 -3.06 10.08 17.97
N LYS A 645 -3.75 9.58 18.99
CA LYS A 645 -3.37 9.59 20.42
C LYS A 645 -3.31 8.20 21.06
N GLY A 646 -3.25 7.15 20.23
CA GLY A 646 -3.24 5.76 20.66
C GLY A 646 -4.57 5.04 20.38
N GLU A 647 -4.48 3.71 20.25
CA GLU A 647 -5.59 2.85 19.82
C GLU A 647 -6.78 2.93 20.80
N ALA A 648 -6.51 2.85 22.11
CA ALA A 648 -7.56 2.87 23.13
C ALA A 648 -8.44 4.13 23.08
N LEU A 649 -7.83 5.29 22.84
CA LEU A 649 -8.58 6.55 22.74
C LEU A 649 -9.33 6.64 21.41
N ALA A 650 -8.71 6.20 20.30
CA ALA A 650 -9.37 6.17 19.00
C ALA A 650 -10.61 5.26 19.01
N ASP A 651 -10.50 4.07 19.61
CA ASP A 651 -11.61 3.13 19.78
C ASP A 651 -12.70 3.70 20.69
N LEU A 652 -12.32 4.39 21.77
CA LEU A 652 -13.27 5.04 22.68
C LEU A 652 -14.10 6.11 21.96
N VAL A 653 -13.44 7.00 21.21
CA VAL A 653 -14.11 8.07 20.44
C VAL A 653 -15.03 7.46 19.39
N THR A 654 -14.52 6.51 18.62
CA THR A 654 -15.31 5.83 17.57
C THR A 654 -16.56 5.20 18.16
N ARG A 655 -16.43 4.44 19.25
CA ARG A 655 -17.56 3.77 19.91
C ARG A 655 -18.58 4.78 20.46
N ARG A 656 -18.13 5.86 21.08
CA ARG A 656 -19.05 6.87 21.65
C ARG A 656 -19.85 7.59 20.57
N ILE A 657 -19.18 8.05 19.52
CA ILE A 657 -19.83 8.74 18.41
C ILE A 657 -20.77 7.79 17.68
N SER A 658 -20.33 6.55 17.40
CA SER A 658 -21.16 5.55 16.70
C SER A 658 -22.38 5.08 17.51
N ASN A 659 -22.35 5.24 18.84
CA ASN A 659 -23.51 4.94 19.68
C ASN A 659 -24.48 6.13 19.79
N ALA A 660 -24.02 7.33 19.47
CA ALA A 660 -24.78 8.56 19.60
C ALA A 660 -25.44 8.99 18.28
N ILE A 661 -24.87 8.57 17.14
CA ILE A 661 -25.51 8.55 15.81
C ILE A 661 -26.40 7.32 15.74
#